data_AF-A0A3A8W3N0-F1
#
_entry.id   AF-A0A3A8W3N0-F1
#
_cell.length_a   1.000
_cell.length_b   1.000
_cell.length_c   1.000
_cell.angle_alpha   90.00
_cell.angle_beta   90.00
_cell.angle_gamma   90.00
#
_symmetry.space_group_name_H-M   'P 1'
#
loop_
_entity.id
_entity.type
_entity.pdbx_description
1 polymer ?
#
loop_
_entity_poly.entity_id
_entity_poly.type
_entity_poly.pdbx_seq_one_letter_code
_entity_poly.pdbx_strand_id
1 'polypeptide(L)'
;MNIATKQVDKIIIGEELFHEVVEEHIPALIKKQSALLASFFENMRDYILTHTESSDWFYMGRQNLLYNNAIAALFPNLNTFDLGHCNVSRSYDPVTFHNEFAGYTGTLMTPNEFKRTFAGKFDKLYDFCPEYLFDSYFTVMDFHKAIHADGIRSKRWNGFSKVESYHIPLYRLNGMDSQSISPAKTLFFWLDNNLLPSSLPADMVPTYEHVLTLYQASKDCFEWIDDTIKIREDVILDKIMDGKVNFFSEDSYRSSFLYNADEKTISLDNLSPTTLQIVKEHLLTCDQRRADFERYDENILIDPNRGHWSLWQDENAACKYTAKIGQPMIARNPLADVNTDGIIGIDFGTKSTVVAYQDNTEHIIPMRIGTSHYSKKADIMQYENPTVMELINLNHFLECYHKKEGRPDTLWEDLTVSHSAVSSMMNSTSNDYYSFFNELKQWAGNQKKQIRLKDKAGNDISLPPFSEIKEGDFNPIEIYAYYIGLAINNMNNGIFLNYLLSFPVTFEQATCNKIVESFYRGIRKSLPESILHNEEIMKNFRVLKGTSEPAAYAICALEEYGFDLEGEEKEVYYGIFDFGGGTTDFDFGHWHIPNEADSRRYDYVLECYGSGGDQYLGGENLLQLMSYEVFRSNQDKLREDNITFSLPPECHPFPGSESLISNSQEAKLNTRQLMEKLRPFWERDKNYQILYQSGKIKLALVTRSGEQKLNYELDINVNVLDKLLHKRIELGIANFFECLKATFKDKLGSDIKCVHIFLAGNGSRSQILADLFETYMVTYAADLQHHISNGISNDFFRLHPALGMQEAKKEETKSQPASISSLAQQAGSISKLAQSVSDIGDLAQSVSGISGMTQNKPQPADTEEEEISAITKPNGKTGVAFGLLEGRPGGRIKIILPLSQDVAKDSSDIRFRFYIGYKKKNTFQMISGPSLAYNKWTYLCDASTEDFAIYYTPRSEAASGTLSIFDVYKKNCRLNKAYENASIYYRATAPDTIEYTVISNDNFDSAKLLENVVKIELTY
;
A
#
# COMPACT_ATOMS: atom_id res chain seq x y z
N MET A 1 -36.86 8.98 2.05
CA MET A 1 -36.20 9.27 0.75
C MET A 1 -34.76 9.59 1.07
N ASN A 2 -33.82 8.73 0.70
CA ASN A 2 -32.40 9.05 0.83
C ASN A 2 -32.07 10.09 -0.25
N ILE A 3 -31.69 11.29 0.17
CA ILE A 3 -31.24 12.34 -0.73
C ILE A 3 -29.93 11.85 -1.37
N ALA A 4 -29.90 11.77 -2.70
CA ALA A 4 -28.72 11.32 -3.45
C ALA A 4 -27.66 12.42 -3.55
N THR A 5 -28.09 13.68 -3.66
CA THR A 5 -27.21 14.83 -3.84
C THR A 5 -27.71 16.03 -3.04
N LYS A 6 -26.79 16.87 -2.55
CA LYS A 6 -27.14 18.14 -1.88
C LYS A 6 -26.19 19.25 -2.30
N GLN A 7 -26.69 20.49 -2.34
CA GLN A 7 -25.83 21.66 -2.48
C GLN A 7 -25.11 21.95 -1.18
N VAL A 8 -23.83 22.27 -1.28
CA VAL A 8 -22.99 22.68 -0.14
C VAL A 8 -22.31 24.01 -0.44
N ASP A 9 -22.46 24.95 0.48
CA ASP A 9 -21.79 26.26 0.47
C ASP A 9 -20.72 26.36 1.56
N LYS A 10 -20.66 25.38 2.48
CA LYS A 10 -19.59 25.18 3.45
C LYS A 10 -18.86 23.87 3.15
N ILE A 11 -17.56 23.94 2.90
CA ILE A 11 -16.72 22.79 2.55
C ILE A 11 -15.61 22.60 3.58
N ILE A 12 -15.25 21.34 3.88
CA ILE A 12 -14.08 21.01 4.69
C ILE A 12 -12.84 21.14 3.81
N ILE A 13 -11.78 21.73 4.39
CA ILE A 13 -10.48 21.83 3.74
C ILE A 13 -9.50 20.97 4.56
N GLY A 14 -8.73 20.11 3.88
CA GLY A 14 -7.67 19.34 4.54
C GLY A 14 -6.56 20.25 5.04
N GLU A 15 -5.79 19.83 6.05
CA GLU A 15 -4.70 20.65 6.63
C GLU A 15 -3.67 21.09 5.58
N GLU A 16 -3.25 20.19 4.69
CA GLU A 16 -2.31 20.50 3.60
C GLU A 16 -2.89 21.50 2.60
N LEU A 17 -4.13 21.28 2.14
CA LEU A 17 -4.81 22.22 1.24
C LEU A 17 -5.06 23.57 1.94
N PHE A 18 -5.29 23.57 3.25
CA PHE A 18 -5.41 24.79 4.04
C PHE A 18 -4.08 25.53 4.06
N HIS A 19 -2.95 24.85 4.30
CA HIS A 19 -1.63 25.47 4.20
C HIS A 19 -1.39 26.02 2.79
N GLU A 20 -1.64 25.26 1.73
CA GLU A 20 -1.49 25.71 0.33
C GLU A 20 -2.36 26.94 0.02
N VAL A 21 -3.60 26.97 0.52
CA VAL A 21 -4.53 28.10 0.37
C VAL A 21 -4.11 29.33 1.17
N VAL A 22 -3.45 29.15 2.31
CA VAL A 22 -3.17 30.21 3.31
C VAL A 22 -1.73 30.73 3.27
N GLU A 23 -0.78 29.95 2.74
CA GLU A 23 0.67 30.21 2.76
C GLU A 23 1.09 31.50 2.05
N GLU A 24 0.39 31.94 1.01
CA GLU A 24 0.69 33.24 0.37
C GLU A 24 0.18 34.44 1.18
N HIS A 25 -0.86 34.28 2.00
CA HIS A 25 -1.65 35.40 2.52
C HIS A 25 -1.31 35.77 3.98
N ILE A 26 -1.07 34.79 4.86
CA ILE A 26 -0.69 35.05 6.26
C ILE A 26 0.64 35.81 6.38
N PRO A 27 1.73 35.40 5.71
CA PRO A 27 2.99 36.14 5.76
C PRO A 27 2.85 37.57 5.24
N ALA A 28 2.03 37.80 4.21
CA ALA A 28 1.75 39.14 3.68
C ALA A 28 0.98 40.02 4.67
N LEU A 29 -0.02 39.46 5.36
CA LEU A 29 -0.79 40.14 6.42
C LEU A 29 0.08 40.49 7.63
N ILE A 30 0.91 39.54 8.08
CA ILE A 30 1.88 39.76 9.15
C ILE A 30 2.83 40.88 8.76
N LYS A 31 3.38 40.85 7.55
CA LYS A 31 4.32 41.86 7.07
C LYS A 31 3.67 43.25 7.00
N LYS A 32 2.40 43.34 6.59
CA LYS A 32 1.62 44.60 6.58
C LYS A 32 1.37 45.09 8.00
N GLN A 33 1.01 44.21 8.93
CA GLN A 33 0.84 44.56 10.34
C GLN A 33 2.16 45.00 10.98
N SER A 34 3.25 44.27 10.76
CA SER A 34 4.60 44.64 11.22
C SER A 34 5.02 46.01 10.72
N ALA A 35 4.75 46.34 9.45
CA ALA A 35 5.04 47.65 8.89
C ALA A 35 4.26 48.77 9.59
N LEU A 36 2.98 48.55 9.87
CA LEU A 36 2.15 49.50 10.61
C LEU A 36 2.63 49.67 12.05
N LEU A 37 2.93 48.57 12.74
CA LEU A 37 3.46 48.58 14.10
C LEU A 37 4.82 49.29 14.17
N ALA A 38 5.71 49.04 13.19
CA ALA A 38 6.99 49.73 13.10
C ALA A 38 6.81 51.24 12.94
N SER A 39 5.91 51.67 12.04
CA SER A 39 5.57 53.10 11.90
C SER A 39 4.99 53.69 13.18
N PHE A 40 4.16 52.93 13.91
CA PHE A 40 3.61 53.37 15.19
C PHE A 40 4.70 53.55 16.25
N PHE A 41 5.64 52.62 16.37
CA PHE A 41 6.72 52.72 17.34
C PHE A 41 7.65 53.92 17.07
N GLU A 42 7.95 54.22 15.81
CA GLU A 42 8.69 55.44 15.44
C GLU A 42 7.90 56.70 15.82
N ASN A 43 6.61 56.76 15.49
CA ASN A 43 5.76 57.90 15.85
C ASN A 43 5.64 58.08 17.37
N MET A 44 5.56 56.98 18.13
CA MET A 44 5.52 57.03 19.60
C MET A 44 6.84 57.53 20.19
N ARG A 45 7.96 57.10 19.60
CA ARG A 45 9.30 57.57 19.97
C ARG A 45 9.42 59.09 19.75
N ASP A 46 9.02 59.57 18.58
CA ASP A 46 9.02 61.00 18.26
C ASP A 46 8.10 61.79 19.18
N TYR A 47 6.89 61.29 19.45
CA TYR A 47 5.95 61.90 20.40
C TYR A 47 6.57 62.05 21.80
N ILE A 48 7.20 61.00 22.33
CA ILE A 48 7.85 61.04 23.65
C ILE A 48 9.00 62.05 23.64
N LEU A 49 9.86 62.01 22.62
CA LEU A 49 11.00 62.94 22.50
C LEU A 49 10.53 64.39 22.45
N THR A 50 9.64 64.73 21.51
CA THR A 50 9.11 66.09 21.36
C THR A 50 8.39 66.56 22.62
N HIS A 51 7.60 65.70 23.29
CA HIS A 51 6.95 66.09 24.54
C HIS A 51 7.98 66.38 25.63
N THR A 52 9.01 65.54 25.78
CA THR A 52 10.05 65.69 26.81
C THR A 52 10.97 66.89 26.62
N GLU A 53 11.07 67.47 25.41
CA GLU A 53 11.71 68.78 25.21
C GLU A 53 10.98 69.90 25.97
N SER A 54 9.65 69.79 26.06
CA SER A 54 8.79 70.78 26.71
C SER A 54 8.52 70.47 28.18
N SER A 55 8.27 69.21 28.55
CA SER A 55 7.96 68.79 29.92
C SER A 55 8.31 67.32 30.18
N ASP A 56 8.91 67.04 31.34
CA ASP A 56 9.16 65.67 31.81
C ASP A 56 7.87 64.97 32.31
N TRP A 57 6.74 65.67 32.36
CA TRP A 57 5.49 65.19 32.96
C TRP A 57 4.46 64.78 31.91
N PHE A 58 3.86 63.60 32.12
CA PHE A 58 2.75 63.08 31.34
C PHE A 58 1.57 62.79 32.26
N TYR A 59 0.37 63.24 31.88
CA TYR A 59 -0.85 62.88 32.59
C TYR A 59 -1.46 61.61 31.98
N MET A 60 -1.52 60.55 32.78
CA MET A 60 -2.02 59.23 32.38
C MET A 60 -3.52 59.14 32.69
N GLY A 61 -4.33 59.50 31.70
CA GLY A 61 -5.78 59.70 31.89
C GLY A 61 -6.52 58.44 32.32
N ARG A 62 -6.08 57.27 31.84
CA ARG A 62 -6.70 55.98 32.16
C ARG A 62 -6.71 55.65 33.66
N GLN A 63 -5.64 56.01 34.37
CA GLN A 63 -5.46 55.69 35.78
C GLN A 63 -5.53 56.93 36.69
N ASN A 64 -5.76 58.10 36.11
CA ASN A 64 -5.76 59.38 36.81
C ASN A 64 -4.49 59.60 37.65
N LEU A 65 -3.32 59.46 37.03
CA LEU A 65 -2.02 59.65 37.67
C LEU A 65 -1.05 60.42 36.79
N LEU A 66 0.09 60.81 37.36
CA LEU A 66 1.16 61.52 36.66
C LEU A 66 2.37 60.60 36.49
N TYR A 67 2.95 60.59 35.31
CA TYR A 67 4.23 59.93 35.04
C TYR A 67 5.31 60.99 34.81
N ASN A 68 6.44 60.87 35.51
CA ASN A 68 7.60 61.70 35.30
C ASN A 68 8.70 60.92 34.57
N ASN A 69 9.04 61.34 33.35
CA ASN A 69 10.00 60.66 32.50
C ASN A 69 11.45 60.82 32.99
N ALA A 70 11.80 61.94 33.63
CA ALA A 70 13.16 62.17 34.11
C ALA A 70 13.61 61.12 35.12
N ILE A 71 12.72 60.70 36.02
CA ILE A 71 13.03 59.69 37.04
C ILE A 71 12.30 58.35 36.83
N ALA A 72 11.53 58.22 35.73
CA ALA A 72 10.70 57.05 35.42
C ALA A 72 9.86 56.59 36.63
N ALA A 73 9.02 57.49 37.13
CA ALA A 73 8.20 57.24 38.31
C ALA A 73 6.76 57.75 38.14
N LEU A 74 5.85 57.09 38.86
CA LEU A 74 4.45 57.46 38.95
C LEU A 74 4.19 58.28 40.22
N PHE A 75 3.31 59.25 40.09
CA PHE A 75 2.85 60.13 41.15
C PHE A 75 1.31 60.14 41.13
N PRO A 76 0.67 60.30 42.30
CA PRO A 76 -0.77 60.53 42.31
C PRO A 76 -1.10 61.85 41.59
N ASN A 77 -2.35 61.98 41.12
CA ASN A 77 -2.85 63.28 40.71
C ASN A 77 -2.96 64.20 41.94
N LEU A 78 -2.01 65.13 42.07
CA LEU A 78 -1.84 65.98 43.25
C LEU A 78 -3.02 66.94 43.46
N ASN A 79 -3.84 67.21 42.45
CA ASN A 79 -5.07 68.00 42.61
C ASN A 79 -6.17 67.26 43.38
N THR A 80 -6.13 65.92 43.37
CA THR A 80 -7.18 65.07 43.96
C THR A 80 -6.70 64.23 45.13
N PHE A 81 -5.39 64.06 45.27
CA PHE A 81 -4.79 63.22 46.29
C PHE A 81 -4.55 63.99 47.59
N ASP A 82 -5.00 63.42 48.71
CA ASP A 82 -4.81 64.03 50.02
C ASP A 82 -3.36 63.83 50.50
N LEU A 83 -2.56 64.90 50.46
CA LEU A 83 -1.15 64.86 50.83
C LEU A 83 -0.96 64.94 52.34
N GLY A 84 -0.21 63.97 52.85
CA GLY A 84 0.39 64.07 54.18
C GLY A 84 1.32 65.28 54.32
N HIS A 85 1.42 65.83 55.54
CA HIS A 85 2.31 66.97 55.81
C HIS A 85 2.89 66.97 57.23
N CYS A 86 4.04 67.62 57.37
CA CYS A 86 4.65 68.00 58.63
C CYS A 86 4.33 69.47 58.95
N ASN A 87 3.73 69.68 60.11
CA ASN A 87 3.56 71.01 60.71
C ASN A 87 4.91 71.72 60.94
N VAL A 88 4.87 73.05 61.00
CA VAL A 88 6.05 73.91 61.24
C VAL A 88 6.84 73.45 62.48
N SER A 89 8.17 73.36 62.36
CA SER A 89 9.09 72.91 63.43
C SER A 89 8.80 71.51 64.01
N ARG A 90 8.18 70.60 63.25
CA ARG A 90 8.05 69.16 63.60
C ARG A 90 8.92 68.29 62.69
N SER A 91 9.34 67.15 63.23
CA SER A 91 10.03 66.10 62.45
C SER A 91 9.03 65.22 61.71
N TYR A 92 9.49 64.60 60.63
CA TYR A 92 8.73 63.58 59.90
C TYR A 92 8.25 62.44 60.79
N ASP A 93 6.96 62.11 60.68
CA ASP A 93 6.31 60.95 61.29
C ASP A 93 5.81 60.04 60.16
N PRO A 94 6.24 58.77 60.08
CA PRO A 94 5.72 57.83 59.09
C PRO A 94 4.20 57.70 59.04
N VAL A 95 3.49 57.98 60.15
CA VAL A 95 2.02 57.91 60.22
C VAL A 95 1.35 58.97 59.37
N THR A 96 1.99 60.12 59.14
CA THR A 96 1.45 61.18 58.29
C THR A 96 1.68 60.93 56.81
N PHE A 97 2.41 59.87 56.42
CA PHE A 97 2.71 59.59 55.01
C PHE A 97 1.62 58.76 54.34
N HIS A 98 0.78 59.43 53.55
CA HIS A 98 -0.19 58.77 52.69
C HIS A 98 0.53 58.22 51.45
N ASN A 99 0.73 56.90 51.41
CA ASN A 99 1.58 56.26 50.41
C ASN A 99 0.84 55.44 49.35
N GLU A 100 -0.42 55.08 49.57
CA GLU A 100 -1.21 54.28 48.62
C GLU A 100 -1.95 55.18 47.61
N PHE A 101 -1.74 54.97 46.30
CA PHE A 101 -2.46 55.68 45.24
C PHE A 101 -2.59 54.84 43.97
N ALA A 102 -3.77 54.85 43.32
CA ALA A 102 -4.03 54.18 42.04
C ALA A 102 -3.57 52.69 41.98
N GLY A 103 -3.57 51.98 43.11
CA GLY A 103 -3.10 50.59 43.22
C GLY A 103 -1.59 50.42 43.46
N TYR A 104 -0.87 51.52 43.68
CA TYR A 104 0.57 51.55 43.94
C TYR A 104 0.90 51.99 45.36
N THR A 105 1.87 51.31 45.98
CA THR A 105 2.46 51.70 47.27
C THR A 105 3.69 52.56 47.04
N GLY A 106 3.53 53.87 47.22
CA GLY A 106 4.57 54.86 47.07
C GLY A 106 5.59 54.90 48.21
N THR A 107 6.68 55.60 47.95
CA THR A 107 7.75 55.89 48.91
C THR A 107 8.20 57.34 48.77
N LEU A 108 8.93 57.85 49.75
CA LEU A 108 9.50 59.20 49.69
C LEU A 108 10.59 59.29 48.60
N MET A 109 10.66 60.45 47.95
CA MET A 109 11.73 60.83 47.03
C MET A 109 13.08 60.87 47.72
N THR A 110 14.15 60.54 47.00
CA THR A 110 15.50 60.96 47.41
C THR A 110 15.71 62.46 47.12
N PRO A 111 16.75 63.09 47.69
CA PRO A 111 17.14 64.43 47.31
C PRO A 111 17.51 64.58 45.82
N ASN A 112 18.00 63.53 45.17
CA ASN A 112 18.39 63.55 43.76
C ASN A 112 17.16 63.51 42.85
N GLU A 113 16.21 62.61 43.15
CA GLU A 113 14.92 62.53 42.45
C GLU A 113 14.16 63.84 42.59
N PHE A 114 14.05 64.37 43.81
CA PHE A 114 13.42 65.66 44.06
C PHE A 114 14.03 66.79 43.22
N LYS A 115 15.37 66.84 43.14
CA LYS A 115 16.07 67.85 42.33
C LYS A 115 15.76 67.71 40.84
N ARG A 116 15.66 66.48 40.32
CA ARG A 116 15.40 66.24 38.89
C ARG A 116 13.95 66.48 38.50
N THR A 117 13.03 66.27 39.44
CA THR A 117 11.59 66.33 39.23
C THR A 117 11.00 67.70 39.54
N PHE A 118 11.38 68.34 40.64
CA PHE A 118 10.69 69.54 41.16
C PHE A 118 11.54 70.82 41.20
N ALA A 119 12.84 70.72 41.50
CA ALA A 119 13.66 71.92 41.73
C ALA A 119 13.74 72.82 40.48
N GLY A 120 13.13 74.02 40.57
CA GLY A 120 13.07 74.99 39.46
C GLY A 120 12.18 74.57 38.29
N LYS A 121 11.30 73.57 38.48
CA LYS A 121 10.41 73.00 37.44
C LYS A 121 8.92 73.03 37.79
N PHE A 122 8.53 73.67 38.90
CA PHE A 122 7.11 73.75 39.31
C PHE A 122 6.22 74.48 38.31
N ASP A 123 6.79 75.38 37.50
CA ASP A 123 6.03 76.08 36.47
C ASP A 123 5.44 75.16 35.38
N LYS A 124 5.91 73.91 35.30
CA LYS A 124 5.42 72.90 34.35
C LYS A 124 4.38 71.95 34.96
N LEU A 125 3.98 72.20 36.21
CA LEU A 125 3.06 71.40 37.02
C LEU A 125 1.77 72.14 37.36
N TYR A 126 1.59 73.40 36.90
CA TYR A 126 0.42 74.25 37.22
C TYR A 126 -0.92 73.55 36.99
N ASP A 127 -1.03 72.74 35.93
CA ASP A 127 -2.28 72.05 35.58
C ASP A 127 -2.56 70.80 36.44
N PHE A 128 -1.58 70.32 37.19
CA PHE A 128 -1.61 69.01 37.87
C PHE A 128 -1.27 69.07 39.36
N CYS A 129 -1.06 70.28 39.90
CA CYS A 129 -0.56 70.52 41.24
C CYS A 129 -1.27 71.74 41.85
N PRO A 130 -1.83 71.65 43.07
CA PRO A 130 -2.45 72.78 43.73
C PRO A 130 -1.50 73.97 43.95
N GLU A 131 -2.05 75.20 43.90
CA GLU A 131 -1.22 76.41 43.98
C GLU A 131 -0.37 76.52 45.25
N TYR A 132 -0.84 75.96 46.36
CA TYR A 132 -0.13 76.00 47.63
C TYR A 132 1.19 75.20 47.61
N LEU A 133 1.40 74.30 46.65
CA LEU A 133 2.61 73.48 46.57
C LEU A 133 3.80 74.19 45.90
N PHE A 134 3.60 75.30 45.18
CA PHE A 134 4.68 75.94 44.40
C PHE A 134 5.81 76.52 45.27
N ASP A 135 5.48 77.08 46.43
CA ASP A 135 6.43 77.65 47.38
C ASP A 135 6.61 76.76 48.65
N SER A 136 6.12 75.53 48.60
CA SER A 136 6.11 74.61 49.75
C SER A 136 7.43 73.86 49.96
N TYR A 137 7.58 73.26 51.15
CA TYR A 137 8.70 72.37 51.45
C TYR A 137 8.25 70.92 51.25
N PHE A 138 9.18 70.05 50.86
CA PHE A 138 8.89 68.65 50.58
C PHE A 138 9.74 67.74 51.43
N THR A 139 9.14 66.64 51.87
CA THR A 139 9.87 65.62 52.63
C THR A 139 10.57 64.68 51.66
N VAL A 140 11.87 64.53 51.83
CA VAL A 140 12.73 63.63 51.04
C VAL A 140 13.55 62.74 51.97
N MET A 141 13.96 61.56 51.49
CA MET A 141 14.65 60.54 52.26
C MET A 141 16.15 60.49 51.90
N ASP A 142 17.04 60.74 52.87
CA ASP A 142 18.51 60.71 52.70
C ASP A 142 19.14 59.63 53.59
N PHE A 143 19.74 58.59 53.00
CA PHE A 143 20.48 57.47 53.65
C PHE A 143 19.93 56.98 55.02
N HIS A 144 18.61 56.98 55.27
CA HIS A 144 17.88 56.55 56.49
C HIS A 144 17.29 57.68 57.37
N LYS A 145 17.26 58.93 56.93
CA LYS A 145 16.53 60.01 57.62
C LYS A 145 15.69 60.83 56.64
N ALA A 146 14.46 61.13 57.04
CA ALA A 146 13.63 62.10 56.34
C ALA A 146 14.13 63.52 56.65
N ILE A 147 14.33 64.30 55.59
CA ILE A 147 14.77 65.69 55.62
C ILE A 147 13.77 66.55 54.85
N HIS A 148 13.78 67.86 55.10
CA HIS A 148 12.90 68.80 54.40
C HIS A 148 13.69 69.60 53.36
N ALA A 149 13.16 69.65 52.13
CA ALA A 149 13.76 70.32 50.98
C ALA A 149 12.85 71.46 50.47
N ASP A 150 13.44 72.63 50.28
CA ASP A 150 12.79 73.80 49.65
C ASP A 150 12.62 73.56 48.13
N GLY A 151 11.39 73.74 47.61
CA GLY A 151 11.01 73.60 46.20
C GLY A 151 11.73 74.52 45.22
N ILE A 152 12.35 75.61 45.68
CA ILE A 152 12.92 76.67 44.84
C ILE A 152 14.46 76.68 44.91
N ARG A 153 15.05 76.45 46.09
CA ARG A 153 16.49 76.68 46.34
C ARG A 153 17.29 75.43 46.75
N SER A 154 16.64 74.27 46.87
CA SER A 154 17.27 72.99 47.26
C SER A 154 18.05 73.03 48.60
N LYS A 155 17.65 73.92 49.52
CA LYS A 155 18.19 73.94 50.90
C LYS A 155 17.62 72.77 51.70
N ARG A 156 18.49 72.05 52.42
CA ARG A 156 18.14 70.86 53.21
C ARG A 156 18.13 71.18 54.70
N TRP A 157 17.09 70.76 55.40
CA TRP A 157 16.93 70.94 56.84
C TRP A 157 16.84 69.59 57.52
N ASN A 158 17.74 69.35 58.48
CA ASN A 158 17.76 68.10 59.22
C ASN A 158 16.75 68.17 60.38
N GLY A 159 15.69 67.35 60.33
CA GLY A 159 14.75 67.14 61.42
C GLY A 159 13.63 68.18 61.61
N PHE A 160 13.77 69.44 61.17
CA PHE A 160 12.72 70.46 61.35
C PHE A 160 12.68 71.48 60.20
N SER A 161 11.51 71.70 59.61
CA SER A 161 11.28 72.76 58.60
C SER A 161 10.78 74.05 59.24
N LYS A 162 11.20 75.22 58.70
CA LYS A 162 10.69 76.54 59.12
C LYS A 162 9.28 76.86 58.61
N VAL A 163 8.77 76.05 57.69
CA VAL A 163 7.42 76.11 57.14
C VAL A 163 6.86 74.70 57.00
N GLU A 164 5.57 74.58 56.71
CA GLU A 164 4.91 73.30 56.50
C GLU A 164 5.56 72.51 55.36
N SER A 165 5.69 71.19 55.51
CA SER A 165 6.34 70.33 54.52
C SER A 165 5.46 69.16 54.10
N TYR A 166 5.20 68.99 52.81
CA TYR A 166 4.32 67.97 52.25
C TYR A 166 5.07 66.69 51.88
N HIS A 167 4.37 65.56 51.96
CA HIS A 167 4.87 64.22 51.63
C HIS A 167 4.28 63.78 50.30
N ILE A 168 5.03 63.92 49.21
CA ILE A 168 4.61 63.43 47.90
C ILE A 168 5.06 61.97 47.76
N PRO A 169 4.13 61.00 47.67
CA PRO A 169 4.50 59.62 47.39
C PRO A 169 4.86 59.46 45.91
N LEU A 170 5.84 58.59 45.65
CA LEU A 170 6.17 58.17 44.29
C LEU A 170 6.33 56.65 44.20
N TYR A 171 5.98 56.09 43.05
CA TYR A 171 6.23 54.69 42.73
C TYR A 171 7.28 54.60 41.61
N ARG A 172 8.39 53.91 41.87
CA ARG A 172 9.55 53.85 40.96
C ARG A 172 9.38 52.73 39.96
N LEU A 173 9.39 53.04 38.66
CA LEU A 173 9.38 52.01 37.60
C LEU A 173 10.79 51.54 37.23
N ASN A 174 11.80 52.40 37.39
CA ASN A 174 13.18 52.08 37.00
C ASN A 174 14.15 51.94 38.17
N GLY A 175 13.68 51.84 39.42
CA GLY A 175 14.54 51.83 40.61
C GLY A 175 14.89 53.23 41.16
N MET A 176 15.60 53.26 42.29
CA MET A 176 15.94 54.49 43.03
C MET A 176 17.08 55.26 42.36
N ASP A 177 16.95 56.58 42.26
CA ASP A 177 17.93 57.48 41.65
C ASP A 177 18.27 57.17 40.18
N SER A 178 17.36 56.49 39.48
CA SER A 178 17.60 56.02 38.13
C SER A 178 17.69 57.14 37.10
N GLN A 179 18.62 57.00 36.15
CA GLN A 179 18.78 57.95 35.06
C GLN A 179 17.57 57.99 34.12
N SER A 180 17.48 59.05 33.31
CA SER A 180 16.49 59.14 32.25
C SER A 180 16.60 57.95 31.31
N ILE A 181 15.45 57.42 30.90
CA ILE A 181 15.37 56.25 30.05
C ILE A 181 15.07 56.64 28.61
N SER A 182 15.35 55.73 27.67
CA SER A 182 15.04 55.92 26.26
C SER A 182 13.52 55.89 26.02
N PRO A 183 13.01 56.60 25.00
CA PRO A 183 11.61 56.53 24.58
C PRO A 183 11.06 55.10 24.45
N ALA A 184 11.83 54.19 23.85
CA ALA A 184 11.42 52.79 23.74
C ALA A 184 11.21 52.13 25.11
N LYS A 185 12.11 52.37 26.08
CA LYS A 185 11.96 51.88 27.45
C LYS A 185 10.79 52.52 28.19
N THR A 186 10.55 53.81 27.96
CA THR A 186 9.38 54.53 28.49
C THR A 186 8.08 53.88 28.02
N LEU A 187 7.97 53.57 26.72
CA LEU A 187 6.80 52.89 26.18
C LEU A 187 6.59 51.50 26.80
N PHE A 188 7.65 50.73 27.01
CA PHE A 188 7.55 49.43 27.69
C PHE A 188 7.00 49.56 29.11
N PHE A 189 7.47 50.53 29.89
CA PHE A 189 6.90 50.80 31.21
C PHE A 189 5.44 51.23 31.16
N TRP A 190 5.05 51.97 30.12
CA TRP A 190 3.66 52.32 29.91
C TRP A 190 2.81 51.09 29.60
N LEU A 191 3.27 50.18 28.73
CA LEU A 191 2.56 48.93 28.42
C LEU A 191 2.46 48.01 29.64
N ASP A 192 3.56 47.81 30.39
CA ASP A 192 3.61 46.99 31.60
C ASP A 192 2.64 47.45 32.69
N ASN A 193 2.45 48.76 32.78
CA ASN A 193 1.61 49.39 33.79
C ASN A 193 0.27 49.86 33.24
N ASN A 194 -0.09 49.53 32.00
CA ASN A 194 -1.36 49.93 31.37
C ASN A 194 -1.60 51.46 31.40
N LEU A 195 -0.58 52.25 31.06
CA LEU A 195 -0.56 53.71 31.11
C LEU A 195 -0.80 54.32 29.73
N LEU A 196 -1.83 55.15 29.59
CA LEU A 196 -2.13 55.88 28.36
C LEU A 196 -2.05 57.40 28.61
N PRO A 197 -1.12 58.12 27.96
CA PRO A 197 -1.04 59.58 28.07
C PRO A 197 -2.28 60.25 27.46
N SER A 198 -2.85 61.21 28.18
CA SER A 198 -4.02 61.97 27.70
C SER A 198 -3.68 62.93 26.55
N SER A 199 -2.40 63.28 26.39
CA SER A 199 -1.91 64.11 25.29
C SER A 199 -1.53 63.31 24.04
N LEU A 200 -1.73 61.99 24.03
CA LEU A 200 -1.47 61.18 22.84
C LEU A 200 -2.45 61.59 21.71
N PRO A 201 -1.98 61.79 20.47
CA PRO A 201 -2.84 62.10 19.33
C PRO A 201 -3.96 61.07 19.14
N ALA A 202 -5.18 61.54 18.87
CA ALA A 202 -6.38 60.69 18.82
C ALA A 202 -6.31 59.58 17.76
N ASP A 203 -5.59 59.81 16.67
CA ASP A 203 -5.32 58.85 15.59
C ASP A 203 -4.36 57.72 16.00
N MET A 204 -3.52 57.93 17.02
CA MET A 204 -2.59 56.94 17.53
C MET A 204 -3.20 56.03 18.62
N VAL A 205 -4.29 56.46 19.25
CA VAL A 205 -4.93 55.73 20.35
C VAL A 205 -5.39 54.31 19.94
N PRO A 206 -6.08 54.07 18.81
CA PRO A 206 -6.50 52.73 18.43
C PRO A 206 -5.32 51.75 18.24
N THR A 207 -4.22 52.23 17.66
CA THR A 207 -3.01 51.43 17.47
C THR A 207 -2.32 51.13 18.79
N TYR A 208 -2.31 52.10 19.71
CA TYR A 208 -1.79 51.88 21.07
C TYR A 208 -2.56 50.76 21.79
N GLU A 209 -3.90 50.77 21.73
CA GLU A 209 -4.75 49.73 22.35
C GLU A 209 -4.46 48.34 21.76
N HIS A 210 -4.21 48.29 20.46
CA HIS A 210 -3.84 47.04 19.80
C HIS A 210 -2.48 46.52 20.22
N VAL A 211 -1.48 47.40 20.30
CA VAL A 211 -0.15 47.07 20.80
C VAL A 211 -0.23 46.58 22.25
N LEU A 212 -1.05 47.22 23.09
CA LEU A 212 -1.29 46.78 24.45
C LEU A 212 -1.92 45.39 24.51
N THR A 213 -2.89 45.09 23.63
CA THR A 213 -3.52 43.76 23.54
C THR A 213 -2.50 42.68 23.16
N LEU A 214 -1.65 42.96 22.16
CA LEU A 214 -0.55 42.06 21.76
C LEU A 214 0.44 41.83 22.92
N TYR A 215 0.83 42.91 23.61
CA TYR A 215 1.77 42.86 24.73
C TYR A 215 1.21 42.08 25.93
N GLN A 216 -0.08 42.25 26.23
CA GLN A 216 -0.76 41.52 27.32
C GLN A 216 -0.94 40.04 27.00
N ALA A 217 -1.15 39.68 25.73
CA ALA A 217 -1.23 38.28 25.31
C ALA A 217 0.13 37.57 25.38
N SER A 218 1.21 38.28 25.04
CA SER A 218 2.58 37.84 25.30
C SER A 218 3.54 39.03 25.26
N LYS A 219 4.34 39.19 26.32
CA LYS A 219 5.38 40.22 26.37
C LYS A 219 6.45 40.00 25.29
N ASP A 220 6.63 38.76 24.83
CA ASP A 220 7.63 38.38 23.83
C ASP A 220 7.27 38.83 22.40
N CYS A 221 6.05 39.36 22.17
CA CYS A 221 5.66 39.98 20.90
C CYS A 221 6.58 41.15 20.51
N PHE A 222 7.15 41.82 21.52
CA PHE A 222 7.99 42.99 21.34
C PHE A 222 9.26 42.86 22.19
N GLU A 223 10.41 43.11 21.58
CA GLU A 223 11.70 43.09 22.25
C GLU A 223 12.30 44.50 22.21
N TRP A 224 12.55 45.08 23.37
CA TRP A 224 13.22 46.38 23.47
C TRP A 224 14.75 46.21 23.38
N ILE A 225 15.36 46.91 22.42
CA ILE A 225 16.81 46.92 22.20
C ILE A 225 17.25 48.40 22.05
N ASP A 226 18.02 48.90 23.03
CA ASP A 226 18.51 50.28 23.14
C ASP A 226 17.41 51.37 23.11
N ASP A 227 17.12 51.94 21.94
CA ASP A 227 16.05 52.93 21.72
C ASP A 227 15.09 52.49 20.59
N THR A 228 15.05 51.19 20.31
CA THR A 228 14.18 50.61 19.28
C THR A 228 13.36 49.46 19.84
N ILE A 229 12.22 49.19 19.19
CA ILE A 229 11.34 48.07 19.52
C ILE A 229 11.34 47.12 18.33
N LYS A 230 11.89 45.92 18.56
CA LYS A 230 11.89 44.84 17.58
C LYS A 230 10.58 44.07 17.68
N ILE A 231 9.95 43.83 16.55
CA ILE A 231 8.69 43.08 16.42
C ILE A 231 9.03 41.61 16.19
N ARG A 232 8.43 40.71 16.97
CA ARG A 232 8.56 39.25 16.83
C ARG A 232 7.38 38.67 16.07
N GLU A 233 7.50 38.63 14.75
CA GLU A 233 6.46 38.17 13.82
C GLU A 233 5.99 36.73 14.11
N ASP A 234 6.92 35.86 14.48
CA ASP A 234 6.69 34.48 14.86
C ASP A 234 5.78 34.37 16.09
N VAL A 235 6.07 35.15 17.14
CA VAL A 235 5.29 35.13 18.38
C VAL A 235 3.90 35.74 18.15
N ILE A 236 3.81 36.81 17.37
CA ILE A 236 2.53 37.45 17.02
C ILE A 236 1.64 36.47 16.24
N LEU A 237 2.20 35.75 15.26
CA LEU A 237 1.48 34.72 14.52
C LEU A 237 0.93 33.65 15.45
N ASP A 238 1.75 33.10 16.35
CA ASP A 238 1.31 32.09 17.31
C ASP A 238 0.14 32.59 18.18
N LYS A 239 0.18 33.84 18.66
CA LYS A 239 -0.93 34.38 19.47
C LYS A 239 -2.21 34.63 18.67
N ILE A 240 -2.08 34.95 17.40
CA ILE A 240 -3.24 35.09 16.49
C ILE A 240 -3.84 33.71 16.21
N MET A 241 -3.01 32.69 15.93
CA MET A 241 -3.48 31.33 15.67
C MET A 241 -4.06 30.65 16.92
N ASP A 242 -3.59 31.03 18.11
CA ASP A 242 -4.18 30.65 19.41
C ASP A 242 -5.52 31.37 19.72
N GLY A 243 -5.96 32.31 18.88
CA GLY A 243 -7.15 33.13 19.10
C GLY A 243 -7.05 34.13 20.26
N LYS A 244 -5.85 34.37 20.78
CA LYS A 244 -5.63 35.30 21.92
C LYS A 244 -5.62 36.76 21.47
N VAL A 245 -5.28 37.02 20.21
CA VAL A 245 -5.20 38.36 19.63
C VAL A 245 -5.70 38.34 18.19
N ASN A 246 -6.22 39.48 17.71
CA ASN A 246 -6.64 39.61 16.32
C ASN A 246 -5.58 40.39 15.49
N PHE A 247 -5.71 40.43 14.15
CA PHE A 247 -4.90 41.33 13.30
C PHE A 247 -5.18 42.82 13.61
N PHE A 248 -4.35 43.74 13.11
CA PHE A 248 -4.64 45.19 13.10
C PHE A 248 -4.94 45.67 11.68
N SER A 249 -6.20 45.56 11.24
CA SER A 249 -6.64 46.22 10.00
C SER A 249 -8.17 46.36 9.92
N GLU A 250 -8.63 47.30 9.10
CA GLU A 250 -10.00 47.37 8.54
C GLU A 250 -10.06 46.69 7.15
N ASP A 251 -9.03 45.92 6.75
CA ASP A 251 -9.02 45.27 5.44
C ASP A 251 -10.16 44.26 5.31
N SER A 252 -10.78 44.23 4.13
CA SER A 252 -11.81 43.24 3.77
C SER A 252 -11.36 41.79 4.00
N TYR A 253 -10.05 41.50 4.00
CA TYR A 253 -9.51 40.16 4.24
C TYR A 253 -9.65 39.65 5.70
N ARG A 254 -9.89 40.52 6.69
CA ARG A 254 -10.33 40.04 8.03
C ARG A 254 -11.69 39.36 7.98
N SER A 255 -12.54 39.72 7.01
CA SER A 255 -13.81 39.03 6.81
C SER A 255 -13.66 37.65 6.19
N SER A 256 -12.46 37.29 5.70
CA SER A 256 -12.20 36.00 5.06
C SER A 256 -11.47 34.97 5.89
N PHE A 257 -11.05 35.29 7.12
CA PHE A 257 -10.44 34.34 8.04
C PHE A 257 -11.06 34.51 9.43
N LEU A 258 -11.86 33.54 9.84
CA LEU A 258 -12.53 33.53 11.14
C LEU A 258 -12.02 32.34 11.95
N TYR A 259 -11.21 32.63 12.98
CA TYR A 259 -10.87 31.64 13.99
C TYR A 259 -11.99 31.59 15.03
N ASN A 260 -12.61 30.42 15.18
CA ASN A 260 -13.54 30.14 16.25
C ASN A 260 -12.77 29.52 17.43
N ALA A 261 -12.52 30.31 18.47
CA ALA A 261 -11.77 29.89 19.64
C ALA A 261 -12.46 28.78 20.45
N ASP A 262 -13.80 28.75 20.45
CA ASP A 262 -14.58 27.76 21.20
C ASP A 262 -14.51 26.38 20.54
N GLU A 263 -14.56 26.36 19.20
CA GLU A 263 -14.54 25.11 18.41
C GLU A 263 -13.13 24.70 17.95
N LYS A 264 -12.13 25.58 18.12
CA LYS A 264 -10.78 25.45 17.55
C LYS A 264 -10.81 25.20 16.03
N THR A 265 -11.75 25.83 15.33
CA THR A 265 -11.91 25.72 13.88
C THR A 265 -11.57 27.04 13.20
N ILE A 266 -11.10 26.95 11.95
CA ILE A 266 -10.84 28.10 11.10
C ILE A 266 -11.81 28.05 9.91
N SER A 267 -12.57 29.11 9.71
CA SER A 267 -13.41 29.31 8.51
C SER A 267 -12.75 30.31 7.57
N LEU A 268 -12.62 29.92 6.30
CA LEU A 268 -12.28 30.83 5.21
C LEU A 268 -13.56 31.33 4.56
N ASP A 269 -14.02 32.52 4.93
CA ASP A 269 -15.24 33.12 4.39
C ASP A 269 -14.94 33.88 3.09
N ASN A 270 -15.72 33.68 2.02
CA ASN A 270 -15.53 34.36 0.74
C ASN A 270 -14.15 34.11 0.08
N LEU A 271 -13.81 32.83 -0.15
CA LEU A 271 -12.62 32.45 -0.92
C LEU A 271 -12.51 33.28 -2.22
N SER A 272 -11.30 33.79 -2.50
CA SER A 272 -11.01 34.46 -3.77
C SER A 272 -11.28 33.52 -4.95
N PRO A 273 -11.60 34.01 -6.15
CA PRO A 273 -11.80 33.15 -7.33
C PRO A 273 -10.60 32.23 -7.61
N THR A 274 -9.37 32.72 -7.40
CA THR A 274 -8.14 31.96 -7.54
C THR A 274 -8.05 30.83 -6.52
N THR A 275 -8.35 31.11 -5.25
CA THR A 275 -8.32 30.13 -4.17
C THR A 275 -9.41 29.07 -4.35
N LEU A 276 -10.61 29.48 -4.75
CA LEU A 276 -11.70 28.56 -5.08
C LEU A 276 -11.30 27.60 -6.21
N GLN A 277 -10.52 28.08 -7.20
CA GLN A 277 -10.02 27.24 -8.27
C GLN A 277 -9.03 26.17 -7.77
N ILE A 278 -8.14 26.51 -6.83
CA ILE A 278 -7.22 25.54 -6.20
C ILE A 278 -8.02 24.44 -5.49
N VAL A 279 -9.06 24.81 -4.73
CA VAL A 279 -9.92 23.85 -4.03
C VAL A 279 -10.68 22.95 -5.02
N LYS A 280 -11.24 23.52 -6.09
CA LYS A 280 -11.86 22.75 -7.17
C LYS A 280 -10.86 21.78 -7.79
N GLU A 281 -9.66 22.23 -8.10
CA GLU A 281 -8.63 21.38 -8.70
C GLU A 281 -8.23 20.23 -7.77
N HIS A 282 -8.11 20.48 -6.47
CA HIS A 282 -7.83 19.44 -5.47
C HIS A 282 -8.92 18.36 -5.44
N LEU A 283 -10.20 18.75 -5.49
CA LEU A 283 -11.32 17.81 -5.59
C LEU A 283 -11.26 17.01 -6.89
N LEU A 284 -11.09 17.70 -8.03
CA LEU A 284 -11.10 17.07 -9.36
C LEU A 284 -9.90 16.14 -9.61
N THR A 285 -8.78 16.37 -8.92
CA THR A 285 -7.55 15.57 -9.06
C THR A 285 -7.31 14.61 -7.89
N CYS A 286 -8.24 14.47 -6.94
CA CYS A 286 -7.98 13.68 -5.72
C CYS A 286 -7.62 12.21 -6.01
N ASP A 287 -8.34 11.56 -6.92
CA ASP A 287 -8.02 10.17 -7.31
C ASP A 287 -6.89 10.08 -8.34
N GLN A 288 -6.64 11.16 -9.10
CA GLN A 288 -5.45 11.29 -9.93
C GLN A 288 -4.19 11.26 -9.07
N ARG A 289 -4.16 12.06 -8.00
CA ARG A 289 -3.03 12.10 -7.07
C ARG A 289 -2.83 10.78 -6.36
N ARG A 290 -3.92 10.12 -5.91
CA ARG A 290 -3.79 8.88 -5.11
C ARG A 290 -3.52 7.63 -5.91
N ALA A 291 -4.04 7.52 -7.12
CA ALA A 291 -4.04 6.28 -7.91
C ALA A 291 -3.95 6.49 -9.43
N ASP A 292 -3.50 7.66 -9.88
CA ASP A 292 -3.29 8.01 -11.30
C ASP A 292 -4.57 8.04 -12.16
N PHE A 293 -5.75 8.18 -11.53
CA PHE A 293 -7.04 8.26 -12.23
C PHE A 293 -7.15 9.51 -13.10
N GLU A 294 -8.00 9.42 -14.11
CA GLU A 294 -8.36 10.57 -14.93
C GLU A 294 -8.99 11.65 -14.05
N ARG A 295 -8.52 12.89 -14.23
CA ARG A 295 -9.08 14.05 -13.57
C ARG A 295 -10.58 14.12 -13.85
N TYR A 296 -11.39 14.28 -12.80
CA TYR A 296 -12.84 14.45 -12.95
C TYR A 296 -13.15 15.74 -13.74
N ASP A 297 -14.22 15.73 -14.52
CA ASP A 297 -14.68 16.92 -15.21
C ASP A 297 -15.43 17.85 -14.25
N GLU A 298 -15.44 19.15 -14.55
CA GLU A 298 -16.00 20.17 -13.65
C GLU A 298 -17.50 19.98 -13.36
N ASN A 299 -18.24 19.30 -14.24
CA ASN A 299 -19.68 19.09 -14.03
C ASN A 299 -19.96 18.20 -12.81
N ILE A 300 -18.99 17.42 -12.32
CA ILE A 300 -19.16 16.68 -11.06
C ILE A 300 -19.44 17.61 -9.87
N LEU A 301 -18.99 18.87 -9.93
CA LEU A 301 -19.15 19.85 -8.85
C LEU A 301 -20.40 20.71 -9.00
N ILE A 302 -21.06 20.73 -10.16
CA ILE A 302 -22.17 21.65 -10.47
C ILE A 302 -23.47 20.97 -10.93
N ASP A 303 -23.41 19.76 -11.49
CA ASP A 303 -24.60 19.05 -11.98
C ASP A 303 -25.40 18.45 -10.81
N PRO A 304 -26.70 18.78 -10.64
CA PRO A 304 -27.53 18.26 -9.55
C PRO A 304 -27.66 16.74 -9.48
N ASN A 305 -27.47 16.02 -10.58
CA ASN A 305 -27.57 14.55 -10.65
C ASN A 305 -26.23 13.85 -10.39
N ARG A 306 -25.12 14.61 -10.34
CA ARG A 306 -23.77 14.09 -10.07
C ARG A 306 -23.36 14.40 -8.63
N GLY A 307 -22.25 15.08 -8.42
CA GLY A 307 -21.72 15.41 -7.10
C GLY A 307 -20.46 14.64 -6.73
N HIS A 308 -19.71 15.19 -5.80
CA HIS A 308 -18.45 14.63 -5.32
C HIS A 308 -18.60 14.02 -3.92
N TRP A 309 -18.02 12.84 -3.68
CA TRP A 309 -18.10 12.15 -2.38
C TRP A 309 -17.45 12.94 -1.24
N SER A 310 -16.28 13.54 -1.46
CA SER A 310 -15.57 14.32 -0.42
C SER A 310 -16.32 15.59 0.03
N LEU A 311 -17.34 16.01 -0.71
CA LEU A 311 -18.21 17.12 -0.31
C LEU A 311 -19.38 16.66 0.58
N TRP A 312 -19.58 15.35 0.72
CA TRP A 312 -20.65 14.78 1.54
C TRP A 312 -20.20 14.62 2.99
N GLN A 313 -20.59 15.58 3.81
CA GLN A 313 -20.17 15.68 5.20
C GLN A 313 -21.25 15.13 6.14
N ASP A 314 -20.81 14.52 7.22
CA ASP A 314 -21.62 14.27 8.41
C ASP A 314 -21.76 15.58 9.20
N GLU A 315 -22.98 15.94 9.58
CA GLU A 315 -23.29 17.23 10.21
C GLU A 315 -22.63 17.38 11.60
N ASN A 316 -22.14 16.28 12.18
CA ASN A 316 -21.49 16.23 13.50
C ASN A 316 -19.94 16.20 13.45
N ALA A 317 -19.32 16.22 12.27
CA ALA A 317 -17.85 16.15 12.16
C ALA A 317 -17.20 17.50 12.50
N ALA A 318 -16.53 17.58 13.66
CA ALA A 318 -15.74 18.74 14.04
C ALA A 318 -14.44 18.79 13.20
N CYS A 319 -14.46 19.57 12.11
CA CYS A 319 -13.30 19.71 11.22
C CYS A 319 -12.56 21.01 11.48
N LYS A 320 -11.24 20.90 11.67
CA LYS A 320 -10.33 22.01 12.01
C LYS A 320 -10.34 23.16 10.99
N TYR A 321 -10.53 22.86 9.70
CA TYR A 321 -10.55 23.87 8.64
C TYR A 321 -11.78 23.71 7.74
N THR A 322 -12.50 24.82 7.54
CA THR A 322 -13.65 24.89 6.65
C THR A 322 -13.57 26.15 5.79
N ALA A 323 -14.27 26.18 4.67
CA ALA A 323 -14.43 27.37 3.85
C ALA A 323 -15.87 27.55 3.42
N LYS A 324 -16.30 28.82 3.39
CA LYS A 324 -17.58 29.22 2.82
C LYS A 324 -17.39 29.72 1.39
N ILE A 325 -18.08 29.08 0.46
CA ILE A 325 -17.99 29.36 -0.98
C ILE A 325 -19.23 30.12 -1.45
N GLY A 326 -19.02 31.15 -2.29
CA GLY A 326 -20.11 31.96 -2.83
C GLY A 326 -20.93 31.27 -3.91
N GLN A 327 -20.39 30.23 -4.54
CA GLN A 327 -21.08 29.37 -5.49
C GLN A 327 -21.18 27.95 -4.91
N PRO A 328 -22.39 27.48 -4.54
CA PRO A 328 -22.55 26.14 -3.99
C PRO A 328 -22.06 25.06 -4.96
N MET A 329 -21.45 24.02 -4.42
CA MET A 329 -21.08 22.80 -5.15
C MET A 329 -22.04 21.66 -4.83
N ILE A 330 -22.03 20.60 -5.64
CA ILE A 330 -22.87 19.41 -5.43
C ILE A 330 -22.08 18.33 -4.68
N ALA A 331 -22.57 17.96 -3.51
CA ALA A 331 -22.13 16.81 -2.75
C ALA A 331 -22.94 15.57 -3.15
N ARG A 332 -22.26 14.43 -3.38
CA ARG A 332 -22.90 13.13 -3.67
C ARG A 332 -22.86 12.25 -2.43
N ASN A 333 -24.02 11.75 -2.02
CA ASN A 333 -24.12 10.79 -0.93
C ASN A 333 -23.51 9.45 -1.32
N PRO A 334 -22.38 9.00 -0.73
CA PRO A 334 -21.79 7.72 -1.09
C PRO A 334 -22.77 6.55 -0.87
N LEU A 335 -23.69 6.68 0.08
CA LEU A 335 -24.71 5.66 0.34
C LEU A 335 -25.65 5.44 -0.86
N ALA A 336 -25.88 6.48 -1.67
CA ALA A 336 -26.71 6.39 -2.86
C ALA A 336 -26.00 5.69 -4.03
N ASP A 337 -24.68 5.49 -3.93
CA ASP A 337 -23.87 4.81 -4.94
C ASP A 337 -23.51 3.36 -4.54
N VAL A 338 -24.03 2.89 -3.41
CA VAL A 338 -23.87 1.49 -2.99
C VAL A 338 -24.71 0.59 -3.90
N ASN A 339 -24.04 -0.32 -4.59
CA ASN A 339 -24.66 -1.41 -5.32
C ASN A 339 -24.91 -2.57 -4.35
N THR A 340 -26.16 -2.67 -3.86
CA THR A 340 -26.56 -3.67 -2.86
C THR A 340 -26.65 -5.08 -3.42
N ASP A 341 -26.94 -5.21 -4.71
CA ASP A 341 -27.09 -6.50 -5.39
C ASP A 341 -25.80 -6.94 -6.07
N GLY A 342 -24.87 -6.00 -6.28
CA GLY A 342 -23.62 -6.22 -7.00
C GLY A 342 -22.64 -7.14 -6.28
N ILE A 343 -22.05 -8.05 -7.03
CA ILE A 343 -21.04 -9.01 -6.55
C ILE A 343 -19.79 -8.90 -7.42
N ILE A 344 -18.63 -8.86 -6.78
CA ILE A 344 -17.33 -8.80 -7.43
C ILE A 344 -16.63 -10.15 -7.31
N GLY A 345 -16.20 -10.70 -8.44
CA GLY A 345 -15.28 -11.83 -8.51
C GLY A 345 -13.87 -11.32 -8.81
N ILE A 346 -12.91 -11.63 -7.93
CA ILE A 346 -11.50 -11.25 -8.09
C ILE A 346 -10.67 -12.52 -8.26
N ASP A 347 -10.04 -12.65 -9.41
CA ASP A 347 -8.98 -13.62 -9.63
C ASP A 347 -7.63 -12.97 -9.29
N PHE A 348 -7.15 -13.20 -8.06
CA PHE A 348 -5.84 -12.72 -7.61
C PHE A 348 -4.76 -13.67 -8.12
N GLY A 349 -4.35 -13.55 -9.39
CA GLY A 349 -3.37 -14.43 -10.02
C GLY A 349 -1.91 -14.07 -9.71
N THR A 350 -1.01 -15.05 -9.96
CA THR A 350 0.44 -14.90 -9.71
C THR A 350 1.07 -13.80 -10.58
N LYS A 351 0.58 -13.61 -11.80
CA LYS A 351 1.11 -12.64 -12.76
C LYS A 351 0.22 -11.45 -12.97
N SER A 352 -1.08 -11.67 -12.93
CA SER A 352 -2.07 -10.66 -13.14
C SER A 352 -3.29 -10.94 -12.29
N THR A 353 -4.01 -9.86 -12.00
CA THR A 353 -5.28 -9.85 -11.31
C THR A 353 -6.37 -9.48 -12.30
N VAL A 354 -7.46 -10.25 -12.30
CA VAL A 354 -8.65 -10.01 -13.13
C VAL A 354 -9.83 -9.78 -12.21
N VAL A 355 -10.71 -8.86 -12.58
CA VAL A 355 -11.93 -8.57 -11.84
C VAL A 355 -13.11 -8.69 -12.78
N ALA A 356 -14.16 -9.37 -12.34
CA ALA A 356 -15.47 -9.40 -12.98
C ALA A 356 -16.53 -8.97 -11.97
N TYR A 357 -17.63 -8.42 -12.46
CA TYR A 357 -18.76 -8.07 -11.62
C TYR A 357 -20.08 -8.55 -12.23
N GLN A 358 -21.02 -8.84 -11.35
CA GLN A 358 -22.42 -9.02 -11.67
C GLN A 358 -23.18 -7.90 -10.96
N ASP A 359 -24.04 -7.19 -11.67
CA ASP A 359 -24.89 -6.15 -11.09
C ASP A 359 -26.26 -6.74 -10.66
N ASN A 360 -27.36 -5.99 -10.84
CA ASN A 360 -28.71 -6.50 -10.58
C ASN A 360 -29.28 -7.34 -11.75
N THR A 361 -28.48 -7.57 -12.79
CA THR A 361 -28.78 -8.46 -13.90
C THR A 361 -27.98 -9.76 -13.78
N GLU A 362 -28.37 -10.79 -14.52
CA GLU A 362 -27.61 -12.04 -14.55
C GLU A 362 -26.33 -11.94 -15.42
N HIS A 363 -26.05 -10.80 -16.04
CA HIS A 363 -24.87 -10.64 -16.88
C HIS A 363 -23.60 -10.44 -16.03
N ILE A 364 -22.60 -11.28 -16.29
CA ILE A 364 -21.25 -11.09 -15.75
C ILE A 364 -20.42 -10.27 -16.74
N ILE A 365 -19.77 -9.22 -16.25
CA ILE A 365 -18.99 -8.27 -17.06
C ILE A 365 -17.58 -8.15 -16.47
N PRO A 366 -16.51 -8.24 -17.28
CA PRO A 366 -15.15 -8.00 -16.80
C PRO A 366 -14.95 -6.51 -16.51
N MET A 367 -14.28 -6.19 -15.41
CA MET A 367 -14.02 -4.82 -14.97
C MET A 367 -12.64 -4.36 -15.41
N ARG A 368 -12.58 -3.18 -16.04
CA ARG A 368 -11.34 -2.56 -16.51
C ARG A 368 -10.58 -1.90 -15.35
N ILE A 369 -9.80 -2.68 -14.62
CA ILE A 369 -8.99 -2.22 -13.48
C ILE A 369 -7.52 -1.89 -13.83
N GLY A 370 -7.07 -2.23 -15.04
CA GLY A 370 -5.71 -1.99 -15.52
C GLY A 370 -5.50 -0.64 -16.21
N THR A 371 -6.51 0.23 -16.20
CA THR A 371 -6.35 1.63 -16.59
C THR A 371 -6.97 2.53 -15.55
N SER A 372 -6.50 3.75 -15.59
CA SER A 372 -6.99 4.87 -14.84
C SER A 372 -7.61 5.94 -15.78
N HIS A 373 -7.57 5.74 -17.10
CA HIS A 373 -8.05 6.65 -18.14
C HIS A 373 -9.15 6.02 -19.02
N TYR A 374 -10.40 6.34 -18.72
CA TYR A 374 -11.58 5.73 -19.33
C TYR A 374 -12.04 6.43 -20.62
N SER A 375 -11.53 7.63 -20.90
CA SER A 375 -11.81 8.38 -22.14
C SER A 375 -11.24 7.75 -23.42
N LYS A 376 -10.32 6.78 -23.30
CA LYS A 376 -9.74 6.03 -24.43
C LYS A 376 -10.47 4.72 -24.67
N LYS A 377 -10.55 4.30 -25.95
CA LYS A 377 -11.11 3.00 -26.38
C LYS A 377 -10.53 1.87 -25.51
N ALA A 378 -11.41 0.97 -25.07
CA ALA A 378 -11.01 -0.16 -24.24
C ALA A 378 -10.02 -1.06 -24.99
N ASP A 379 -8.90 -1.37 -24.33
CA ASP A 379 -7.91 -2.34 -24.77
C ASP A 379 -8.06 -3.60 -23.92
N ILE A 380 -7.99 -4.77 -24.56
CA ILE A 380 -8.02 -6.09 -23.90
C ILE A 380 -6.99 -6.18 -22.76
N MET A 381 -5.83 -5.54 -22.91
CA MET A 381 -4.77 -5.55 -21.88
C MET A 381 -5.16 -4.82 -20.59
N GLN A 382 -6.24 -4.04 -20.57
CA GLN A 382 -6.68 -3.28 -19.40
C GLN A 382 -7.68 -4.03 -18.51
N TYR A 383 -8.14 -5.21 -18.95
CA TYR A 383 -8.94 -6.15 -18.15
C TYR A 383 -8.05 -7.13 -17.36
N GLU A 384 -6.74 -7.05 -17.56
CA GLU A 384 -5.74 -7.83 -16.86
C GLU A 384 -4.72 -6.89 -16.24
N ASN A 385 -4.62 -6.91 -14.91
CA ASN A 385 -3.79 -5.98 -14.18
C ASN A 385 -2.55 -6.69 -13.61
N PRO A 386 -1.32 -6.38 -14.03
CA PRO A 386 -0.13 -7.07 -13.52
C PRO A 386 -0.04 -7.03 -11.99
N THR A 387 0.30 -8.15 -11.36
CA THR A 387 0.43 -8.28 -9.90
C THR A 387 1.82 -7.80 -9.46
N VAL A 388 2.13 -6.52 -9.72
CA VAL A 388 3.43 -5.90 -9.46
C VAL A 388 3.25 -4.62 -8.65
N MET A 389 4.17 -4.36 -7.74
CA MET A 389 4.25 -3.12 -6.94
C MET A 389 5.64 -2.50 -7.09
N GLU A 390 5.71 -1.18 -7.12
CA GLU A 390 6.95 -0.40 -7.05
C GLU A 390 6.93 0.49 -5.80
N LEU A 391 7.97 0.37 -4.99
CA LEU A 391 8.16 1.13 -3.76
C LEU A 391 9.08 2.33 -4.05
N ILE A 392 8.54 3.54 -3.99
CA ILE A 392 9.29 4.77 -4.29
C ILE A 392 9.67 5.46 -2.98
N ASN A 393 8.69 5.77 -2.13
CA ASN A 393 8.89 6.35 -0.80
C ASN A 393 7.88 5.74 0.19
N LEU A 394 8.22 4.58 0.75
CA LEU A 394 7.27 3.80 1.55
C LEU A 394 6.88 4.52 2.85
N ASN A 395 7.80 5.25 3.47
CA ASN A 395 7.53 5.94 4.72
C ASN A 395 6.47 7.03 4.54
N HIS A 396 6.62 7.89 3.52
CA HIS A 396 5.64 8.94 3.22
C HIS A 396 4.29 8.34 2.82
N PHE A 397 4.29 7.26 2.01
CA PHE A 397 3.07 6.54 1.68
C PHE A 397 2.33 6.05 2.92
N LEU A 398 3.02 5.38 3.85
CA LEU A 398 2.42 4.84 5.08
C LEU A 398 1.91 5.95 6.00
N GLU A 399 2.66 7.04 6.15
CA GLU A 399 2.20 8.23 6.90
C GLU A 399 0.86 8.73 6.35
N CYS A 400 0.73 8.92 5.03
CA CYS A 400 -0.51 9.35 4.40
C CYS A 400 -1.61 8.29 4.50
N TYR A 401 -1.29 7.00 4.30
CA TYR A 401 -2.24 5.89 4.40
C TYR A 401 -2.87 5.78 5.79
N HIS A 402 -2.13 6.11 6.85
CA HIS A 402 -2.62 6.07 8.22
C HIS A 402 -3.37 7.34 8.68
N LYS A 403 -3.31 8.45 7.95
CA LYS A 403 -4.00 9.72 8.31
C LYS A 403 -5.53 9.62 8.32
N LYS A 404 -6.13 8.74 7.50
CA LYS A 404 -7.60 8.60 7.34
C LYS A 404 -8.04 7.14 7.42
N GLU A 405 -9.28 6.90 7.82
CA GLU A 405 -9.84 5.54 7.87
C GLU A 405 -10.24 5.03 6.49
N GLY A 406 -10.72 5.94 5.62
CA GLY A 406 -11.19 5.64 4.28
C GLY A 406 -10.69 6.66 3.26
N ARG A 407 -10.29 6.18 2.08
CA ARG A 407 -9.73 6.98 0.97
C ARG A 407 -8.68 8.01 1.44
N PRO A 408 -7.57 7.55 2.07
CA PRO A 408 -6.49 8.45 2.48
C PRO A 408 -5.92 9.23 1.28
N ASP A 409 -5.37 10.41 1.54
CA ASP A 409 -4.73 11.27 0.54
C ASP A 409 -3.29 10.78 0.27
N THR A 410 -3.15 9.50 -0.06
CA THR A 410 -1.88 8.91 -0.52
C THR A 410 -1.47 9.52 -1.85
N LEU A 411 -0.19 9.44 -2.21
CA LEU A 411 0.31 9.88 -3.52
C LEU A 411 0.80 8.69 -4.35
N TRP A 412 0.41 8.66 -5.62
CA TRP A 412 0.83 7.64 -6.58
C TRP A 412 2.34 7.66 -6.82
N GLU A 413 2.97 8.82 -6.64
CA GLU A 413 4.43 8.99 -6.76
C GLU A 413 5.21 8.33 -5.60
N ASP A 414 4.57 7.93 -4.51
CA ASP A 414 5.23 7.22 -3.42
C ASP A 414 5.22 5.69 -3.62
N LEU A 415 4.19 5.16 -4.29
CA LEU A 415 4.01 3.73 -4.50
C LEU A 415 3.08 3.49 -5.69
N THR A 416 3.60 2.86 -6.74
CA THR A 416 2.80 2.52 -7.93
C THR A 416 2.52 1.02 -7.98
N VAL A 417 1.44 0.64 -8.68
CA VAL A 417 1.13 -0.77 -8.93
C VAL A 417 0.89 -1.04 -10.41
N SER A 418 0.98 -2.33 -10.74
CA SER A 418 0.52 -2.92 -11.99
C SER A 418 1.22 -2.38 -13.24
N HIS A 419 0.48 -1.94 -14.27
CA HIS A 419 1.07 -1.51 -15.55
C HIS A 419 2.10 -0.37 -15.38
N SER A 420 1.86 0.58 -14.47
CA SER A 420 2.81 1.66 -14.17
C SER A 420 4.11 1.11 -13.57
N ALA A 421 4.00 0.22 -12.58
CA ALA A 421 5.15 -0.45 -11.97
C ALA A 421 5.92 -1.33 -12.98
N VAL A 422 5.22 -2.04 -13.88
CA VAL A 422 5.85 -2.85 -14.93
C VAL A 422 6.61 -1.96 -15.93
N SER A 423 6.01 -0.86 -16.36
CA SER A 423 6.65 0.10 -17.27
C SER A 423 7.91 0.72 -16.65
N SER A 424 7.84 1.12 -15.38
CA SER A 424 8.99 1.62 -14.62
C SER A 424 10.09 0.55 -14.51
N MET A 425 9.72 -0.68 -14.15
CA MET A 425 10.66 -1.80 -14.01
C MET A 425 11.42 -2.10 -15.31
N MET A 426 10.75 -2.04 -16.48
CA MET A 426 11.39 -2.28 -17.78
C MET A 426 12.43 -1.21 -18.16
N ASN A 427 12.29 0.01 -17.64
CA ASN A 427 13.17 1.14 -17.96
C ASN A 427 14.19 1.44 -16.84
N SER A 428 14.12 0.73 -15.71
CA SER A 428 14.91 0.97 -14.51
C SER A 428 16.36 0.46 -14.60
N THR A 429 17.22 0.96 -13.72
CA THR A 429 18.62 0.51 -13.60
C THR A 429 18.74 -0.71 -12.68
N SER A 430 19.91 -1.35 -12.65
CA SER A 430 20.12 -2.49 -11.74
C SER A 430 19.91 -2.13 -10.28
N ASN A 431 20.25 -0.90 -9.86
CA ASN A 431 20.10 -0.45 -8.47
C ASN A 431 18.63 -0.43 -8.01
N ASP A 432 17.69 -0.26 -8.93
CA ASP A 432 16.26 -0.10 -8.63
C ASP A 432 15.53 -1.46 -8.56
N TYR A 433 16.18 -2.58 -8.92
CA TYR A 433 15.52 -3.88 -8.97
C TYR A 433 14.79 -4.27 -7.66
N TYR A 434 15.35 -3.95 -6.49
CA TYR A 434 14.72 -4.22 -5.19
C TYR A 434 13.57 -3.28 -4.81
N SER A 435 13.32 -2.24 -5.61
CA SER A 435 12.13 -1.38 -5.45
C SER A 435 10.87 -2.04 -5.98
N PHE A 436 10.99 -3.12 -6.78
CA PHE A 436 9.86 -3.82 -7.35
C PHE A 436 9.55 -5.12 -6.60
N PHE A 437 8.27 -5.35 -6.30
CA PHE A 437 7.77 -6.60 -5.76
C PHE A 437 6.72 -7.21 -6.71
N ASN A 438 7.08 -8.31 -7.37
CA ASN A 438 6.28 -8.98 -8.40
C ASN A 438 5.95 -10.44 -8.06
N GLU A 439 6.12 -10.85 -6.81
CA GLU A 439 5.91 -12.21 -6.33
C GLU A 439 4.91 -12.25 -5.15
N LEU A 440 3.95 -11.30 -5.11
CA LEU A 440 2.99 -11.13 -3.99
C LEU A 440 2.29 -12.45 -3.60
N LYS A 441 1.67 -13.12 -4.57
CA LYS A 441 0.95 -14.39 -4.34
C LYS A 441 1.90 -15.54 -3.95
N GLN A 442 3.08 -15.60 -4.57
CA GLN A 442 4.09 -16.62 -4.28
C GLN A 442 4.71 -16.46 -2.89
N TRP A 443 4.90 -15.21 -2.45
CA TRP A 443 5.31 -14.88 -1.08
C TRP A 443 4.24 -15.30 -0.08
N ALA A 444 2.97 -15.03 -0.38
CA ALA A 444 1.85 -15.49 0.47
C ALA A 444 1.80 -17.02 0.60
N GLY A 445 2.01 -17.74 -0.51
CA GLY A 445 1.96 -19.20 -0.55
C GLY A 445 3.17 -19.91 0.09
N ASN A 446 4.26 -19.20 0.38
CA ASN A 446 5.48 -19.78 0.93
C ASN A 446 5.69 -19.37 2.40
N GLN A 447 5.38 -20.29 3.32
CA GLN A 447 5.47 -20.14 4.78
C GLN A 447 6.85 -19.73 5.32
N LYS A 448 7.92 -19.84 4.54
CA LYS A 448 9.31 -19.57 4.96
C LYS A 448 9.96 -18.43 4.17
N LYS A 449 9.30 -17.91 3.13
CA LYS A 449 9.89 -16.95 2.21
C LYS A 449 9.97 -15.57 2.85
N GLN A 450 11.20 -15.16 3.16
CA GLN A 450 11.52 -13.79 3.51
C GLN A 450 11.90 -13.02 2.24
N ILE A 451 11.46 -11.77 2.17
CA ILE A 451 11.75 -10.89 1.04
C ILE A 451 12.51 -9.66 1.56
N ARG A 452 13.58 -9.28 0.86
CA ARG A 452 14.25 -8.00 1.07
C ARG A 452 13.98 -7.10 -0.13
N LEU A 453 13.45 -5.92 0.16
CA LEU A 453 13.18 -4.85 -0.79
C LEU A 453 13.95 -3.61 -0.36
N LYS A 454 14.03 -2.65 -1.27
CA LYS A 454 14.59 -1.33 -0.99
C LYS A 454 13.82 -0.31 -1.82
N ASP A 455 13.21 0.68 -1.20
CA ASP A 455 12.51 1.72 -1.95
C ASP A 455 13.50 2.66 -2.66
N LYS A 456 13.00 3.48 -3.59
CA LYS A 456 13.83 4.44 -4.33
C LYS A 456 14.35 5.60 -3.46
N ALA A 457 13.70 5.87 -2.32
CA ALA A 457 14.20 6.79 -1.30
C ALA A 457 15.40 6.24 -0.51
N GLY A 458 15.70 4.94 -0.64
CA GLY A 458 16.88 4.29 -0.10
C GLY A 458 16.66 3.49 1.19
N ASN A 459 15.42 3.30 1.62
CA ASN A 459 15.05 2.58 2.83
C ASN A 459 15.05 1.07 2.59
N ASP A 460 15.81 0.32 3.40
CA ASP A 460 15.81 -1.14 3.38
C ASP A 460 14.54 -1.69 4.05
N ILE A 461 13.84 -2.60 3.37
CA ILE A 461 12.58 -3.18 3.81
C ILE A 461 12.76 -4.70 3.92
N SER A 462 12.56 -5.24 5.11
CA SER A 462 12.63 -6.67 5.38
C SER A 462 11.24 -7.22 5.66
N LEU A 463 10.67 -7.93 4.69
CA LEU A 463 9.39 -8.60 4.82
C LEU A 463 9.60 -10.01 5.42
N PRO A 464 9.01 -10.30 6.60
CA PRO A 464 9.03 -11.65 7.16
C PRO A 464 8.15 -12.60 6.31
N PRO A 465 8.11 -13.90 6.62
CA PRO A 465 7.13 -14.79 6.01
C PRO A 465 5.71 -14.24 6.18
N PHE A 466 4.85 -14.46 5.17
CA PHE A 466 3.52 -13.86 5.16
C PHE A 466 2.70 -14.20 6.40
N SER A 467 2.84 -15.40 6.97
CA SER A 467 2.16 -15.83 8.20
C SER A 467 2.54 -15.02 9.44
N GLU A 468 3.71 -14.38 9.48
CA GLU A 468 4.22 -13.61 10.62
C GLU A 468 3.80 -12.13 10.61
N ILE A 469 3.32 -11.60 9.48
CA ILE A 469 2.83 -10.21 9.36
C ILE A 469 1.71 -9.94 10.38
N LYS A 470 1.87 -8.94 11.24
CA LYS A 470 0.87 -8.54 12.23
C LYS A 470 0.07 -7.34 11.73
N GLU A 471 -1.00 -7.04 12.45
CA GLU A 471 -1.78 -5.82 12.23
C GLU A 471 -0.94 -4.58 12.52
N GLY A 472 -0.97 -3.62 11.60
CA GLY A 472 -0.13 -2.41 11.63
C GLY A 472 1.22 -2.57 10.95
N ASP A 473 1.69 -3.79 10.68
CA ASP A 473 2.88 -4.01 9.87
C ASP A 473 2.57 -3.69 8.39
N PHE A 474 3.61 -3.30 7.64
CA PHE A 474 3.47 -3.15 6.18
C PHE A 474 3.09 -4.48 5.54
N ASN A 475 1.88 -4.54 4.97
CA ASN A 475 1.35 -5.69 4.26
C ASN A 475 1.15 -5.35 2.77
N PRO A 476 2.07 -5.77 1.88
CA PRO A 476 1.98 -5.49 0.46
C PRO A 476 0.68 -5.98 -0.21
N ILE A 477 0.07 -7.06 0.29
CA ILE A 477 -1.19 -7.60 -0.28
C ILE A 477 -2.37 -6.71 0.12
N GLU A 478 -2.38 -6.17 1.35
CA GLU A 478 -3.37 -5.18 1.78
C GLU A 478 -3.27 -3.91 0.93
N ILE A 479 -2.06 -3.38 0.73
CA ILE A 479 -1.85 -2.18 -0.07
C ILE A 479 -2.21 -2.40 -1.55
N TYR A 480 -1.89 -3.57 -2.10
CA TYR A 480 -2.33 -3.93 -3.46
C TYR A 480 -3.86 -4.00 -3.53
N ALA A 481 -4.51 -4.64 -2.55
CA ALA A 481 -5.97 -4.70 -2.48
C ALA A 481 -6.64 -3.35 -2.27
N TYR A 482 -5.97 -2.39 -1.62
CA TYR A 482 -6.42 -0.99 -1.55
C TYR A 482 -6.50 -0.35 -2.93
N TYR A 483 -5.48 -0.50 -3.78
CA TYR A 483 -5.52 0.00 -5.16
C TYR A 483 -6.56 -0.70 -6.03
N ILE A 484 -6.72 -2.03 -5.90
CA ILE A 484 -7.81 -2.76 -6.55
C ILE A 484 -9.17 -2.25 -6.07
N GLY A 485 -9.31 -2.02 -4.77
CA GLY A 485 -10.49 -1.43 -4.16
C GLY A 485 -10.82 -0.03 -4.70
N LEU A 486 -9.82 0.84 -4.90
CA LEU A 486 -10.02 2.16 -5.53
C LEU A 486 -10.48 2.04 -6.99
N ALA A 487 -9.91 1.10 -7.74
CA ALA A 487 -10.28 0.86 -9.14
C ALA A 487 -11.71 0.33 -9.26
N ILE A 488 -12.16 -0.50 -8.31
CA ILE A 488 -13.54 -0.99 -8.24
C ILE A 488 -14.49 0.10 -7.73
N ASN A 489 -14.15 0.72 -6.60
CA ASN A 489 -15.00 1.65 -5.86
C ASN A 489 -14.57 3.10 -6.13
N ASN A 490 -15.24 3.76 -7.08
CA ASN A 490 -14.99 5.16 -7.42
C ASN A 490 -16.27 5.86 -7.89
N MET A 491 -16.22 7.18 -8.07
CA MET A 491 -17.40 7.99 -8.39
C MET A 491 -18.02 7.70 -9.78
N ASN A 492 -17.34 6.91 -10.63
CA ASN A 492 -17.90 6.46 -11.91
C ASN A 492 -18.55 5.07 -11.79
N ASN A 493 -18.01 4.17 -10.97
CA ASN A 493 -18.46 2.79 -10.84
C ASN A 493 -19.44 2.55 -9.68
N GLY A 494 -19.47 3.46 -8.71
CA GLY A 494 -20.19 3.28 -7.44
C GLY A 494 -19.39 2.46 -6.42
N ILE A 495 -20.08 1.84 -5.47
CA ILE A 495 -19.50 1.12 -4.33
C ILE A 495 -20.08 -0.28 -4.26
N PHE A 496 -19.21 -1.29 -4.23
CA PHE A 496 -19.58 -2.69 -4.01
C PHE A 496 -19.30 -3.10 -2.57
N LEU A 497 -20.02 -4.10 -2.07
CA LEU A 497 -19.87 -4.60 -0.70
C LEU A 497 -19.59 -6.10 -0.61
N ASN A 498 -19.79 -6.85 -1.70
CA ASN A 498 -19.68 -8.31 -1.71
C ASN A 498 -18.60 -8.76 -2.69
N TYR A 499 -17.53 -9.36 -2.16
CA TYR A 499 -16.36 -9.76 -2.93
C TYR A 499 -16.06 -11.25 -2.75
N LEU A 500 -15.69 -11.93 -3.84
CA LEU A 500 -15.27 -13.33 -3.89
C LEU A 500 -13.83 -13.40 -4.42
N LEU A 501 -12.97 -14.15 -3.73
CA LEU A 501 -11.57 -14.40 -4.15
C LEU A 501 -11.37 -15.85 -4.57
N SER A 502 -10.66 -16.06 -5.69
CA SER A 502 -10.18 -17.38 -6.12
C SER A 502 -8.89 -17.75 -5.38
N PHE A 503 -8.66 -19.06 -5.23
CA PHE A 503 -7.42 -19.58 -4.64
C PHE A 503 -6.94 -20.85 -5.34
N PRO A 504 -5.61 -21.10 -5.37
CA PRO A 504 -5.08 -22.39 -5.80
C PRO A 504 -5.47 -23.48 -4.81
N VAL A 505 -5.63 -24.72 -5.30
CA VAL A 505 -5.96 -25.88 -4.46
C VAL A 505 -4.81 -26.24 -3.49
N THR A 506 -3.60 -25.78 -3.79
CA THR A 506 -2.36 -26.08 -3.05
C THR A 506 -2.13 -25.19 -1.82
N PHE A 507 -2.97 -24.18 -1.58
CA PHE A 507 -2.81 -23.21 -0.49
C PHE A 507 -3.44 -23.70 0.83
N GLU A 508 -2.77 -23.40 1.96
CA GLU A 508 -3.29 -23.71 3.29
C GLU A 508 -4.47 -22.82 3.63
N GLN A 509 -5.48 -23.38 4.30
CA GLN A 509 -6.66 -22.61 4.67
C GLN A 509 -6.30 -21.38 5.53
N ALA A 510 -5.27 -21.49 6.39
CA ALA A 510 -4.75 -20.36 7.16
C ALA A 510 -4.19 -19.24 6.26
N THR A 511 -3.44 -19.61 5.22
CA THR A 511 -2.92 -18.67 4.21
C THR A 511 -4.06 -18.02 3.43
N CYS A 512 -5.04 -18.81 2.95
CA CYS A 512 -6.21 -18.27 2.24
C CYS A 512 -6.98 -17.27 3.12
N ASN A 513 -7.25 -17.61 4.38
CA ASN A 513 -7.94 -16.74 5.32
C ASN A 513 -7.16 -15.43 5.55
N LYS A 514 -5.83 -15.47 5.62
CA LYS A 514 -5.00 -14.28 5.79
C LYS A 514 -4.96 -13.39 4.54
N ILE A 515 -5.00 -13.98 3.34
CA ILE A 515 -5.18 -13.23 2.09
C ILE A 515 -6.55 -12.57 2.06
N VAL A 516 -7.63 -13.30 2.39
CA VAL A 516 -8.99 -12.74 2.49
C VAL A 516 -9.03 -11.56 3.46
N GLU A 517 -8.41 -11.69 4.64
CA GLU A 517 -8.31 -10.61 5.63
C GLU A 517 -7.52 -9.40 5.10
N SER A 518 -6.41 -9.64 4.39
CA SER A 518 -5.61 -8.56 3.78
C SER A 518 -6.42 -7.81 2.72
N PHE A 519 -7.17 -8.54 1.89
CA PHE A 519 -8.08 -7.95 0.89
C PHE A 519 -9.25 -7.22 1.55
N TYR A 520 -9.82 -7.78 2.62
CA TYR A 520 -10.87 -7.12 3.40
C TYR A 520 -10.39 -5.75 3.91
N ARG A 521 -9.20 -5.68 4.51
CA ARG A 521 -8.61 -4.42 5.01
C ARG A 521 -8.34 -3.43 3.90
N GLY A 522 -7.68 -3.87 2.82
CA GLY A 522 -7.32 -3.02 1.68
C GLY A 522 -8.55 -2.46 0.96
N ILE A 523 -9.50 -3.32 0.59
CA ILE A 523 -10.75 -2.89 -0.06
C ILE A 523 -11.56 -1.99 0.87
N ARG A 524 -11.68 -2.33 2.17
CA ARG A 524 -12.36 -1.47 3.14
C ARG A 524 -11.74 -0.08 3.19
N LYS A 525 -10.41 0.03 3.17
CA LYS A 525 -9.69 1.32 3.14
C LYS A 525 -10.00 2.16 1.90
N SER A 526 -10.42 1.55 0.79
CA SER A 526 -10.82 2.26 -0.44
C SER A 526 -12.20 2.94 -0.37
N LEU A 527 -13.00 2.63 0.66
CA LEU A 527 -14.37 3.15 0.82
C LEU A 527 -14.39 4.53 1.48
N PRO A 528 -15.36 5.40 1.16
CA PRO A 528 -15.57 6.66 1.86
C PRO A 528 -15.89 6.44 3.35
N GLU A 529 -15.40 7.33 4.23
CA GLU A 529 -15.62 7.21 5.69
C GLU A 529 -17.09 7.20 6.10
N SER A 530 -17.95 7.93 5.38
CA SER A 530 -19.41 7.91 5.61
C SER A 530 -20.06 6.54 5.40
N ILE A 531 -19.45 5.67 4.59
CA ILE A 531 -19.85 4.25 4.49
C ILE A 531 -19.27 3.46 5.65
N LEU A 532 -17.99 3.67 5.98
CA LEU A 532 -17.30 2.95 7.06
C LEU A 532 -17.95 3.15 8.43
N HIS A 533 -18.49 4.35 8.69
CA HIS A 533 -19.20 4.69 9.92
C HIS A 533 -20.68 4.26 9.91
N ASN A 534 -21.20 3.77 8.79
CA ASN A 534 -22.56 3.26 8.70
C ASN A 534 -22.60 1.76 9.04
N GLU A 535 -22.89 1.45 10.31
CA GLU A 535 -22.94 0.07 10.81
C GLU A 535 -23.94 -0.82 10.05
N GLU A 536 -25.10 -0.30 9.65
CA GLU A 536 -26.13 -1.06 8.92
C GLU A 536 -25.61 -1.54 7.56
N ILE A 537 -24.89 -0.69 6.85
CA ILE A 537 -24.33 -1.00 5.53
C ILE A 537 -23.10 -1.89 5.66
N MET A 538 -22.24 -1.62 6.63
CA MET A 538 -21.03 -2.41 6.86
C MET A 538 -21.32 -3.84 7.34
N LYS A 539 -22.53 -4.15 7.85
CA LYS A 539 -22.97 -5.54 8.06
C LYS A 539 -22.97 -6.39 6.78
N ASN A 540 -23.14 -5.73 5.62
CA ASN A 540 -23.16 -6.40 4.32
C ASN A 540 -21.78 -6.42 3.64
N PHE A 541 -20.82 -5.62 4.11
CA PHE A 541 -19.46 -5.61 3.59
C PHE A 541 -18.75 -6.92 3.93
N ARG A 542 -18.32 -7.66 2.91
CA ARG A 542 -17.64 -8.95 3.09
C ARG A 542 -16.71 -9.24 1.93
N VAL A 543 -15.56 -9.81 2.27
CA VAL A 543 -14.68 -10.49 1.33
C VAL A 543 -14.69 -11.95 1.72
N LEU A 544 -15.12 -12.81 0.81
CA LEU A 544 -15.29 -14.24 1.05
C LEU A 544 -14.33 -15.05 0.19
N LYS A 545 -13.94 -16.20 0.72
CA LYS A 545 -13.28 -17.24 -0.07
C LYS A 545 -14.30 -17.80 -1.08
N GLY A 546 -14.01 -17.68 -2.38
CA GLY A 546 -14.75 -18.31 -3.44
C GLY A 546 -14.38 -19.79 -3.63
N THR A 547 -14.81 -20.36 -4.75
CA THR A 547 -14.36 -21.71 -5.15
C THR A 547 -12.88 -21.69 -5.56
N SER A 548 -12.27 -22.86 -5.74
CA SER A 548 -10.88 -22.95 -6.22
C SER A 548 -10.76 -22.45 -7.67
N GLU A 549 -9.59 -21.93 -8.03
CA GLU A 549 -9.28 -21.47 -9.40
C GLU A 549 -9.68 -22.48 -10.49
N PRO A 550 -9.26 -23.76 -10.41
CA PRO A 550 -9.62 -24.71 -11.46
C PRO A 550 -11.10 -25.12 -11.42
N ALA A 551 -11.77 -25.10 -10.27
CA ALA A 551 -13.21 -25.38 -10.20
C ALA A 551 -14.04 -24.21 -10.76
N ALA A 552 -13.63 -22.97 -10.50
CA ALA A 552 -14.23 -21.80 -11.14
C ALA A 552 -14.07 -21.89 -12.66
N TYR A 553 -12.86 -22.20 -13.14
CA TYR A 553 -12.64 -22.38 -14.56
C TYR A 553 -13.49 -23.51 -15.15
N ALA A 554 -13.61 -24.65 -14.46
CA ALA A 554 -14.42 -25.78 -14.90
C ALA A 554 -15.88 -25.38 -15.12
N ILE A 555 -16.49 -24.64 -14.17
CA ILE A 555 -17.85 -24.11 -14.30
C ILE A 555 -18.00 -23.29 -15.58
N CYS A 556 -17.13 -22.29 -15.72
CA CYS A 556 -17.17 -21.38 -16.86
C CYS A 556 -16.97 -22.13 -18.18
N ALA A 557 -16.06 -23.11 -18.23
CA ALA A 557 -15.81 -23.89 -19.43
C ALA A 557 -17.01 -24.80 -19.78
N LEU A 558 -17.59 -25.48 -18.80
CA LEU A 558 -18.73 -26.38 -19.01
C LEU A 558 -19.94 -25.62 -19.57
N GLU A 559 -20.20 -24.40 -19.07
CA GLU A 559 -21.28 -23.55 -19.58
C GLU A 559 -20.98 -23.01 -20.98
N GLU A 560 -19.78 -22.47 -21.22
CA GLU A 560 -19.41 -21.89 -22.52
C GLU A 560 -19.32 -22.93 -23.65
N TYR A 561 -18.92 -24.17 -23.34
CA TYR A 561 -18.93 -25.29 -24.29
C TYR A 561 -20.31 -25.94 -24.45
N GLY A 562 -21.35 -25.46 -23.76
CA GLY A 562 -22.74 -25.85 -23.97
C GLY A 562 -23.15 -27.20 -23.35
N PHE A 563 -22.55 -27.58 -22.21
CA PHE A 563 -22.94 -28.79 -21.47
C PHE A 563 -24.20 -28.56 -20.61
N ASP A 564 -25.36 -28.40 -21.28
CA ASP A 564 -26.66 -28.14 -20.66
C ASP A 564 -27.32 -29.36 -19.99
N LEU A 565 -26.82 -30.57 -20.28
CA LEU A 565 -27.32 -31.85 -19.78
C LEU A 565 -28.83 -32.10 -20.04
N GLU A 566 -29.45 -31.38 -20.99
CA GLU A 566 -30.89 -31.52 -21.29
C GLU A 566 -31.18 -32.71 -22.22
N GLY A 567 -30.15 -33.27 -22.86
CA GLY A 567 -30.20 -34.35 -23.84
C GLY A 567 -30.02 -35.78 -23.28
N GLU A 568 -29.43 -36.66 -24.09
CA GLU A 568 -29.10 -38.04 -23.67
C GLU A 568 -27.91 -38.09 -22.70
N GLU A 569 -26.99 -37.13 -22.79
CA GLU A 569 -25.87 -36.95 -21.86
C GLU A 569 -26.38 -36.29 -20.56
N LYS A 570 -26.32 -37.03 -19.45
CA LYS A 570 -26.79 -36.58 -18.12
C LYS A 570 -25.67 -36.29 -17.12
N GLU A 571 -24.45 -36.64 -17.51
CA GLU A 571 -23.23 -36.49 -16.70
C GLU A 571 -22.02 -36.27 -17.61
N VAL A 572 -21.09 -35.44 -17.15
CA VAL A 572 -19.83 -35.14 -17.83
C VAL A 572 -18.69 -35.30 -16.84
N TYR A 573 -17.78 -36.24 -17.12
CA TYR A 573 -16.52 -36.35 -16.38
C TYR A 573 -15.48 -35.47 -17.03
N TYR A 574 -14.79 -34.66 -16.22
CA TYR A 574 -13.84 -33.69 -16.73
C TYR A 574 -12.46 -33.78 -16.07
N GLY A 575 -11.47 -33.26 -16.78
CA GLY A 575 -10.15 -32.92 -16.24
C GLY A 575 -9.71 -31.53 -16.73
N ILE A 576 -9.34 -30.64 -15.82
CA ILE A 576 -8.80 -29.31 -16.11
C ILE A 576 -7.27 -29.39 -16.09
N PHE A 577 -6.62 -28.88 -17.13
CA PHE A 577 -5.18 -28.64 -17.16
C PHE A 577 -4.93 -27.13 -17.17
N ASP A 578 -4.79 -26.52 -16.00
CA ASP A 578 -4.57 -25.07 -15.87
C ASP A 578 -3.10 -24.73 -15.99
N PHE A 579 -2.67 -24.37 -17.20
CA PHE A 579 -1.30 -24.01 -17.49
C PHE A 579 -1.06 -22.51 -17.27
N GLY A 580 -0.77 -22.17 -16.02
CA GLY A 580 -0.50 -20.82 -15.57
C GLY A 580 0.90 -20.29 -15.92
N GLY A 581 1.17 -19.05 -15.49
CA GLY A 581 2.48 -18.42 -15.67
C GLY A 581 3.57 -19.00 -14.76
N GLY A 582 3.21 -19.48 -13.56
CA GLY A 582 4.17 -19.95 -12.54
C GLY A 582 3.98 -21.39 -12.09
N THR A 583 2.80 -21.98 -12.29
CA THR A 583 2.46 -23.36 -11.92
C THR A 583 1.48 -23.92 -12.95
N THR A 584 1.34 -25.24 -12.96
CA THR A 584 0.25 -25.91 -13.66
C THR A 584 -0.56 -26.68 -12.63
N ASP A 585 -1.87 -26.44 -12.58
CA ASP A 585 -2.77 -27.06 -11.60
C ASP A 585 -3.79 -27.95 -12.31
N PHE A 586 -4.11 -29.10 -11.71
CA PHE A 586 -5.07 -30.06 -12.26
C PHE A 586 -6.28 -30.18 -11.35
N ASP A 587 -7.47 -30.27 -11.93
CA ASP A 587 -8.70 -30.63 -11.22
C ASP A 587 -9.47 -31.68 -12.02
N PHE A 588 -10.00 -32.67 -11.32
CA PHE A 588 -10.76 -33.75 -11.91
C PHE A 588 -12.07 -33.88 -11.17
N GLY A 589 -13.16 -34.02 -11.93
CA GLY A 589 -14.47 -34.06 -11.33
C GLY A 589 -15.55 -34.53 -12.29
N HIS A 590 -16.77 -34.24 -11.86
CA HIS A 590 -18.00 -34.72 -12.45
C HIS A 590 -19.07 -33.63 -12.39
N TRP A 591 -19.62 -33.29 -13.55
CA TRP A 591 -20.69 -32.33 -13.73
C TRP A 591 -21.99 -33.07 -14.06
N HIS A 592 -23.03 -32.89 -13.24
CA HIS A 592 -24.28 -33.62 -13.39
C HIS A 592 -25.50 -32.85 -12.89
N ILE A 593 -26.68 -33.34 -13.25
CA ILE A 593 -27.97 -32.82 -12.76
C ILE A 593 -28.10 -33.13 -11.27
N PRO A 594 -28.59 -32.19 -10.44
CA PRO A 594 -28.86 -32.44 -9.02
C PRO A 594 -29.95 -33.50 -8.81
N ASN A 595 -29.89 -34.14 -7.64
CA ASN A 595 -30.99 -35.00 -7.18
C ASN A 595 -32.29 -34.19 -7.05
N GLU A 596 -33.45 -34.84 -7.14
CA GLU A 596 -34.77 -34.18 -7.11
C GLU A 596 -34.94 -33.19 -5.93
N ALA A 597 -34.42 -33.51 -4.75
CA ALA A 597 -34.48 -32.64 -3.58
C ALA A 597 -33.75 -31.30 -3.76
N ASP A 598 -32.66 -31.30 -4.53
CA ASP A 598 -31.79 -30.14 -4.77
C ASP A 598 -32.15 -29.39 -6.07
N SER A 599 -32.90 -30.03 -6.98
CA SER A 599 -33.27 -29.51 -8.32
C SER A 599 -34.06 -28.18 -8.32
N ARG A 600 -34.72 -27.81 -7.22
CA ARG A 600 -35.37 -26.49 -7.12
C ARG A 600 -34.36 -25.36 -6.94
N ARG A 601 -33.24 -25.65 -6.29
CA ARG A 601 -32.22 -24.67 -5.90
C ARG A 601 -31.07 -24.61 -6.90
N TYR A 602 -30.70 -25.75 -7.45
CA TYR A 602 -29.56 -25.89 -8.33
C TYR A 602 -29.99 -26.42 -9.70
N ASP A 603 -29.34 -25.93 -10.75
CA ASP A 603 -29.44 -26.46 -12.10
C ASP A 603 -28.40 -27.56 -12.31
N TYR A 604 -27.21 -27.39 -11.72
CA TYR A 604 -26.08 -28.32 -11.86
C TYR A 604 -25.36 -28.58 -10.54
N VAL A 605 -24.65 -29.71 -10.50
CA VAL A 605 -23.73 -30.09 -9.43
C VAL A 605 -22.36 -30.34 -10.04
N LEU A 606 -21.34 -29.65 -9.51
CA LEU A 606 -19.93 -29.90 -9.79
C LEU A 606 -19.33 -30.66 -8.60
N GLU A 607 -19.07 -31.95 -8.76
CA GLU A 607 -18.32 -32.77 -7.80
C GLU A 607 -16.84 -32.85 -8.18
N CYS A 608 -15.97 -32.25 -7.37
CA CYS A 608 -14.52 -32.36 -7.53
C CYS A 608 -14.02 -33.61 -6.77
N TYR A 609 -13.32 -34.51 -7.47
CA TYR A 609 -12.84 -35.79 -6.91
C TYR A 609 -11.36 -35.80 -6.54
N GLY A 610 -10.56 -34.99 -7.21
CA GLY A 610 -9.14 -34.94 -6.94
C GLY A 610 -8.48 -33.81 -7.71
N SER A 611 -7.34 -33.38 -7.18
CA SER A 611 -6.48 -32.39 -7.80
C SER A 611 -5.06 -32.92 -7.89
N GLY A 612 -4.29 -32.32 -8.79
CA GLY A 612 -2.87 -32.54 -8.96
C GLY A 612 -2.21 -31.26 -9.44
N GLY A 613 -0.95 -31.35 -9.85
CA GLY A 613 -0.28 -30.21 -10.46
C GLY A 613 1.21 -30.42 -10.61
N ASP A 614 1.85 -29.40 -11.15
CA ASP A 614 3.27 -29.28 -11.37
C ASP A 614 3.71 -27.84 -11.09
N GLN A 615 4.40 -27.65 -9.96
CA GLN A 615 4.84 -26.33 -9.49
C GLN A 615 5.96 -25.71 -10.34
N TYR A 616 6.62 -26.50 -11.19
CA TYR A 616 7.71 -26.05 -12.04
C TYR A 616 7.33 -26.01 -13.52
N LEU A 617 6.12 -26.44 -13.86
CA LEU A 617 5.56 -26.23 -15.19
C LEU A 617 4.74 -24.95 -15.19
N GLY A 618 5.30 -23.91 -15.79
CA GLY A 618 4.66 -22.60 -15.96
C GLY A 618 5.43 -21.81 -17.00
N GLY A 619 4.79 -20.87 -17.69
CA GLY A 619 5.46 -20.09 -18.74
C GLY A 619 6.78 -19.45 -18.28
N GLU A 620 6.86 -18.96 -17.05
CA GLU A 620 8.08 -18.35 -16.50
C GLU A 620 9.13 -19.37 -16.09
N ASN A 621 8.73 -20.51 -15.53
CA ASN A 621 9.68 -21.56 -15.18
C ASN A 621 10.31 -22.15 -16.45
N LEU A 622 9.52 -22.28 -17.53
CA LEU A 622 10.03 -22.64 -18.85
C LEU A 622 11.02 -21.59 -19.38
N LEU A 623 10.73 -20.31 -19.23
CA LEU A 623 11.65 -19.23 -19.58
C LEU A 623 12.93 -19.26 -18.74
N GLN A 624 12.85 -19.53 -17.44
CA GLN A 624 14.01 -19.70 -16.56
C GLN A 624 14.85 -20.92 -16.98
N LEU A 625 14.21 -22.03 -17.32
CA LEU A 625 14.87 -23.25 -17.79
C LEU A 625 15.61 -23.01 -19.12
N MET A 626 14.98 -22.31 -20.07
CA MET A 626 15.64 -21.91 -21.31
C MET A 626 16.77 -20.90 -21.07
N SER A 627 16.56 -19.92 -20.18
CA SER A 627 17.59 -18.94 -19.78
C SER A 627 18.82 -19.66 -19.22
N TYR A 628 18.62 -20.68 -18.40
CA TYR A 628 19.68 -21.51 -17.85
C TYR A 628 20.47 -22.24 -18.94
N GLU A 629 19.78 -22.83 -19.91
CA GLU A 629 20.44 -23.48 -21.04
C GLU A 629 21.29 -22.50 -21.86
N VAL A 630 20.76 -21.30 -22.12
CA VAL A 630 21.47 -20.27 -22.90
C VAL A 630 22.71 -19.77 -22.16
N PHE A 631 22.61 -19.37 -20.89
CA PHE A 631 23.80 -18.87 -20.20
C PHE A 631 24.84 -19.97 -19.97
N ARG A 632 24.40 -21.22 -19.72
CA ARG A 632 25.29 -22.39 -19.62
C ARG A 632 26.08 -22.61 -20.91
N SER A 633 25.42 -22.51 -22.06
CA SER A 633 26.06 -22.64 -23.38
C SER A 633 27.05 -21.51 -23.69
N ASN A 634 26.91 -20.37 -23.02
CA ASN A 634 27.76 -19.17 -23.18
C ASN A 634 28.75 -18.95 -22.01
N GLN A 635 28.97 -19.99 -21.19
CA GLN A 635 29.67 -19.89 -19.91
C GLN A 635 31.06 -19.22 -19.98
N ASP A 636 31.84 -19.44 -21.04
CA ASP A 636 33.20 -18.93 -21.13
C ASP A 636 33.23 -17.41 -21.31
N LYS A 637 32.44 -16.88 -22.25
CA LYS A 637 32.28 -15.43 -22.48
C LYS A 637 31.76 -14.72 -21.23
N LEU A 638 30.73 -15.30 -20.60
CA LEU A 638 30.12 -14.74 -19.40
C LEU A 638 31.10 -14.70 -18.22
N ARG A 639 31.97 -15.71 -18.11
CA ARG A 639 32.99 -15.81 -17.07
C ARG A 639 34.09 -14.77 -17.26
N GLU A 640 34.58 -14.59 -18.49
CA GLU A 640 35.57 -13.56 -18.84
C GLU A 640 35.07 -12.17 -18.46
N ASP A 641 33.78 -11.92 -18.66
CA ASP A 641 33.14 -10.62 -18.42
C ASP A 641 32.53 -10.46 -17.02
N ASN A 642 32.72 -11.44 -16.13
CA ASN A 642 32.18 -11.47 -14.76
C ASN A 642 30.66 -11.26 -14.70
N ILE A 643 29.91 -11.79 -15.65
CA ILE A 643 28.44 -11.73 -15.68
C ILE A 643 27.88 -12.96 -14.96
N THR A 644 26.91 -12.74 -14.08
CA THR A 644 26.29 -13.80 -13.28
C THR A 644 24.79 -13.90 -13.54
N PHE A 645 24.21 -15.07 -13.24
CA PHE A 645 22.80 -15.40 -13.39
C PHE A 645 22.29 -16.14 -12.15
N SER A 646 20.99 -16.08 -11.90
CA SER A 646 20.35 -16.88 -10.85
C SER A 646 20.12 -18.32 -11.30
N LEU A 647 20.29 -19.27 -10.38
CA LEU A 647 19.99 -20.69 -10.62
C LEU A 647 18.48 -20.93 -10.54
N PRO A 648 17.83 -21.46 -11.60
CA PRO A 648 16.43 -21.84 -11.53
C PRO A 648 16.18 -22.97 -10.52
N PRO A 649 14.98 -23.05 -9.92
CA PRO A 649 14.67 -24.05 -8.89
C PRO A 649 14.85 -25.51 -9.32
N GLU A 650 14.56 -25.84 -10.58
CA GLU A 650 14.66 -27.20 -11.13
C GLU A 650 16.09 -27.56 -11.62
N CYS A 651 17.04 -26.65 -11.54
CA CYS A 651 18.38 -26.83 -12.10
C CYS A 651 19.44 -27.05 -11.02
N HIS A 652 20.49 -27.79 -11.38
CA HIS A 652 21.66 -28.00 -10.54
C HIS A 652 22.87 -27.25 -11.07
N PRO A 653 23.81 -26.79 -10.23
CA PRO A 653 25.07 -26.24 -10.69
C PRO A 653 25.80 -27.22 -11.63
N PHE A 654 26.41 -26.69 -12.69
CA PHE A 654 27.24 -27.46 -13.62
C PHE A 654 28.74 -27.23 -13.35
N PRO A 655 29.64 -28.13 -13.78
CA PRO A 655 31.08 -27.93 -13.62
C PRO A 655 31.54 -26.58 -14.19
N GLY A 656 32.21 -25.74 -13.39
CA GLY A 656 32.67 -24.41 -13.81
C GLY A 656 31.63 -23.28 -13.66
N SER A 657 30.50 -23.55 -12.99
CA SER A 657 29.44 -22.56 -12.74
C SER A 657 29.63 -21.73 -11.46
N GLU A 658 30.66 -22.00 -10.66
CA GLU A 658 30.90 -21.38 -9.35
C GLU A 658 30.99 -19.85 -9.41
N SER A 659 31.53 -19.31 -10.52
CA SER A 659 31.62 -17.87 -10.75
C SER A 659 30.43 -17.29 -11.55
N LEU A 660 29.55 -18.13 -12.09
CA LEU A 660 28.44 -17.73 -12.96
C LEU A 660 27.10 -17.71 -12.23
N ILE A 661 26.93 -18.53 -11.20
CA ILE A 661 25.70 -18.60 -10.42
C ILE A 661 25.80 -17.68 -9.19
N SER A 662 24.80 -16.82 -9.01
CA SER A 662 24.71 -15.89 -7.88
C SER A 662 23.26 -15.57 -7.53
N ASN A 663 23.01 -15.21 -6.27
CA ASN A 663 21.72 -14.70 -5.79
C ASN A 663 21.69 -13.16 -5.71
N SER A 664 22.66 -12.47 -6.33
CA SER A 664 22.77 -11.01 -6.32
C SER A 664 21.70 -10.32 -7.19
N GLN A 665 21.60 -9.00 -7.04
CA GLN A 665 20.67 -8.15 -7.79
C GLN A 665 20.94 -8.20 -9.30
N GLU A 666 22.22 -8.13 -9.68
CA GLU A 666 22.68 -8.21 -11.06
C GLU A 666 22.34 -9.57 -11.67
N ALA A 667 22.53 -10.65 -10.91
CA ALA A 667 22.22 -11.99 -11.36
C ALA A 667 20.73 -12.17 -11.67
N LYS A 668 19.86 -11.68 -10.79
CA LYS A 668 18.40 -11.72 -10.99
C LYS A 668 17.95 -10.86 -12.17
N LEU A 669 18.54 -9.67 -12.31
CA LEU A 669 18.26 -8.78 -13.44
C LEU A 669 18.70 -9.41 -14.77
N ASN A 670 19.89 -10.00 -14.82
CA ASN A 670 20.41 -10.67 -16.00
C ASN A 670 19.52 -11.85 -16.42
N THR A 671 19.12 -12.71 -15.47
CA THR A 671 18.16 -13.79 -15.73
C THR A 671 16.85 -13.25 -16.28
N ARG A 672 16.29 -12.19 -15.68
CA ARG A 672 15.05 -11.57 -16.17
C ARG A 672 15.18 -11.00 -17.58
N GLN A 673 16.26 -10.26 -17.87
CA GLN A 673 16.48 -9.70 -19.20
C GLN A 673 16.61 -10.80 -20.26
N LEU A 674 17.26 -11.91 -19.92
CA LEU A 674 17.37 -13.06 -20.80
C LEU A 674 16.01 -13.75 -21.00
N MET A 675 15.22 -13.94 -19.94
CA MET A 675 13.85 -14.46 -20.04
C MET A 675 12.97 -13.62 -20.98
N GLU A 676 12.96 -12.30 -20.84
CA GLU A 676 12.17 -11.42 -21.73
C GLU A 676 12.63 -11.49 -23.19
N LYS A 677 13.93 -11.73 -23.43
CA LYS A 677 14.47 -11.95 -24.78
C LYS A 677 14.13 -13.33 -25.34
N LEU A 678 13.78 -14.30 -24.51
CA LEU A 678 13.36 -15.64 -24.92
C LEU A 678 11.84 -15.79 -24.97
N ARG A 679 11.07 -14.85 -24.40
CA ARG A 679 9.61 -14.87 -24.37
C ARG A 679 8.97 -14.99 -25.78
N PRO A 680 9.39 -14.22 -26.80
CA PRO A 680 8.84 -14.39 -28.16
C PRO A 680 9.04 -15.80 -28.73
N PHE A 681 10.11 -16.50 -28.33
CA PHE A 681 10.34 -17.89 -28.73
C PHE A 681 9.35 -18.85 -28.07
N TRP A 682 9.12 -18.68 -26.76
CA TRP A 682 8.15 -19.48 -26.00
C TRP A 682 6.72 -19.28 -26.50
N GLU A 683 6.30 -18.03 -26.64
CA GLU A 683 4.93 -17.66 -27.01
C GLU A 683 4.64 -17.82 -28.51
N ARG A 684 5.67 -18.16 -29.31
CA ARG A 684 5.59 -18.32 -30.78
C ARG A 684 5.02 -17.08 -31.48
N ASP A 685 5.47 -15.90 -31.06
CA ASP A 685 5.07 -14.61 -31.64
C ASP A 685 5.26 -14.59 -33.15
N LYS A 686 4.41 -13.86 -33.89
CA LYS A 686 4.41 -13.83 -35.38
C LYS A 686 5.79 -13.66 -36.03
N ASN A 687 6.73 -12.99 -35.35
CA ASN A 687 8.07 -12.68 -35.87
C ASN A 687 9.21 -13.49 -35.20
N TYR A 688 8.91 -14.48 -34.34
CA TYR A 688 9.94 -15.18 -33.56
C TYR A 688 11.00 -15.84 -34.46
N GLN A 689 10.60 -16.45 -35.58
CA GLN A 689 11.53 -17.12 -36.49
C GLN A 689 12.62 -16.16 -37.03
N ILE A 690 12.25 -14.90 -37.27
CA ILE A 690 13.18 -13.85 -37.73
C ILE A 690 14.09 -13.43 -36.57
N LEU A 691 13.54 -13.27 -35.36
CA LEU A 691 14.29 -12.83 -34.18
C LEU A 691 15.45 -13.76 -33.82
N TYR A 692 15.32 -15.07 -34.06
CA TYR A 692 16.34 -16.08 -33.70
C TYR A 692 17.09 -16.68 -34.91
N GLN A 693 16.85 -16.20 -36.13
CA GLN A 693 17.44 -16.75 -37.35
C GLN A 693 18.98 -16.71 -37.35
N SER A 694 19.56 -15.68 -36.74
CA SER A 694 21.01 -15.49 -36.64
C SER A 694 21.70 -16.50 -35.72
N GLY A 695 20.94 -17.24 -34.90
CA GLY A 695 21.47 -18.06 -33.80
C GLY A 695 22.06 -17.22 -32.67
N LYS A 696 21.77 -15.91 -32.61
CA LYS A 696 22.34 -14.97 -31.64
C LYS A 696 21.31 -13.97 -31.16
N ILE A 697 21.33 -13.65 -29.88
CA ILE A 697 20.51 -12.57 -29.31
C ILE A 697 21.38 -11.47 -28.73
N LYS A 698 20.83 -10.25 -28.72
CA LYS A 698 21.45 -9.08 -28.12
C LYS A 698 20.58 -8.53 -27.00
N LEU A 699 21.21 -8.30 -25.85
CA LEU A 699 20.56 -7.78 -24.65
C LEU A 699 21.54 -6.98 -23.79
N ALA A 700 21.02 -6.14 -22.90
CA ALA A 700 21.86 -5.52 -21.90
C ALA A 700 22.08 -6.53 -20.76
N LEU A 701 23.31 -6.62 -20.26
CA LEU A 701 23.64 -7.43 -19.09
C LEU A 701 24.50 -6.61 -18.14
N VAL A 702 24.48 -6.96 -16.86
CA VAL A 702 25.22 -6.26 -15.81
C VAL A 702 26.30 -7.18 -15.25
N THR A 703 27.52 -6.69 -15.14
CA THR A 703 28.64 -7.42 -14.54
C THR A 703 28.48 -7.48 -13.02
N ARG A 704 29.27 -8.32 -12.35
CA ARG A 704 29.33 -8.41 -10.88
C ARG A 704 29.69 -7.08 -10.19
N SER A 705 30.34 -6.15 -10.88
CA SER A 705 30.68 -4.83 -10.34
C SER A 705 29.59 -3.76 -10.57
N GLY A 706 28.46 -4.13 -11.18
CA GLY A 706 27.38 -3.21 -11.53
C GLY A 706 27.56 -2.48 -12.87
N GLU A 707 28.59 -2.82 -13.66
CA GLU A 707 28.79 -2.22 -14.98
C GLU A 707 27.77 -2.79 -15.99
N GLN A 708 27.06 -1.92 -16.70
CA GLN A 708 26.10 -2.34 -17.72
C GLN A 708 26.76 -2.50 -19.09
N LYS A 709 26.80 -3.75 -19.60
CA LYS A 709 27.20 -4.09 -20.95
C LYS A 709 25.99 -4.06 -21.89
N LEU A 710 25.88 -3.00 -22.68
CA LEU A 710 24.82 -2.84 -23.68
C LEU A 710 25.10 -3.73 -24.91
N ASN A 711 24.03 -4.25 -25.55
CA ASN A 711 24.11 -5.08 -26.76
C ASN A 711 25.02 -6.31 -26.64
N TYR A 712 25.11 -6.91 -25.45
CA TYR A 712 25.85 -8.13 -25.22
C TYR A 712 25.30 -9.27 -26.07
N GLU A 713 26.17 -10.02 -26.73
CA GLU A 713 25.77 -11.05 -27.71
C GLU A 713 25.89 -12.45 -27.10
N LEU A 714 24.78 -13.18 -27.05
CA LEU A 714 24.73 -14.59 -26.62
C LEU A 714 24.35 -15.49 -27.79
N ASP A 715 25.05 -16.62 -27.90
CA ASP A 715 24.74 -17.68 -28.85
C ASP A 715 23.53 -18.48 -28.37
N ILE A 716 22.59 -18.79 -29.28
CA ILE A 716 21.38 -19.57 -29.00
C ILE A 716 21.29 -20.75 -29.95
N ASN A 717 21.04 -21.93 -29.38
CA ASN A 717 20.67 -23.12 -30.13
C ASN A 717 19.16 -23.37 -30.05
N VAL A 718 18.45 -22.87 -31.06
CA VAL A 718 16.98 -22.94 -31.14
C VAL A 718 16.46 -24.37 -31.07
N ASN A 719 17.17 -25.34 -31.68
CA ASN A 719 16.78 -26.75 -31.68
C ASN A 719 16.91 -27.39 -30.28
N VAL A 720 17.88 -26.97 -29.49
CA VAL A 720 18.04 -27.44 -28.10
C VAL A 720 16.94 -26.87 -27.23
N LEU A 721 16.65 -25.56 -27.36
CA LEU A 721 15.55 -24.93 -26.62
C LEU A 721 14.19 -25.54 -26.98
N ASP A 722 13.96 -25.83 -28.26
CA ASP A 722 12.73 -26.46 -28.73
C ASP A 722 12.54 -27.85 -28.11
N LYS A 723 13.58 -28.71 -28.14
CA LYS A 723 13.55 -30.03 -27.49
C LYS A 723 13.35 -29.95 -25.98
N LEU A 724 13.96 -28.96 -25.33
CA LEU A 724 13.83 -28.73 -23.89
C LEU A 724 12.39 -28.40 -23.50
N LEU A 725 11.73 -27.52 -24.27
CA LEU A 725 10.31 -27.17 -24.07
C LEU A 725 9.40 -28.39 -24.27
N HIS A 726 9.54 -29.10 -25.39
CA HIS A 726 8.73 -30.29 -25.67
C HIS A 726 8.85 -31.33 -24.55
N LYS A 727 10.09 -31.67 -24.17
CA LYS A 727 10.35 -32.63 -23.10
C LYS A 727 9.70 -32.20 -21.78
N ARG A 728 9.80 -30.92 -21.40
CA ARG A 728 9.29 -30.46 -20.11
C ARG A 728 7.77 -30.41 -20.04
N ILE A 729 7.11 -30.03 -21.14
CA ILE A 729 5.65 -30.02 -21.26
C ILE A 729 5.10 -31.44 -21.30
N GLU A 730 5.76 -32.34 -22.05
CA GLU A 730 5.43 -33.76 -22.13
C GLU A 730 5.39 -34.43 -20.74
N LEU A 731 6.37 -34.13 -19.88
CA LEU A 731 6.38 -34.60 -18.49
C LEU A 731 5.17 -34.12 -17.68
N GLY A 732 4.72 -32.88 -17.91
CA GLY A 732 3.51 -32.33 -17.31
C GLY A 732 2.24 -33.05 -17.73
N ILE A 733 2.11 -33.34 -19.03
CA ILE A 733 0.97 -34.08 -19.58
C ILE A 733 0.96 -35.51 -19.05
N ALA A 734 2.12 -36.17 -18.99
CA ALA A 734 2.24 -37.51 -18.40
C ALA A 734 1.76 -37.52 -16.93
N ASN A 735 2.16 -36.52 -16.14
CA ASN A 735 1.70 -36.34 -14.77
C ASN A 735 0.16 -36.18 -14.69
N PHE A 736 -0.42 -35.39 -15.58
CA PHE A 736 -1.87 -35.18 -15.64
C PHE A 736 -2.63 -36.50 -15.81
N PHE A 737 -2.22 -37.36 -16.76
CA PHE A 737 -2.88 -38.64 -16.99
C PHE A 737 -2.69 -39.63 -15.83
N GLU A 738 -1.53 -39.64 -15.19
CA GLU A 738 -1.34 -40.45 -13.98
C GLU A 738 -2.22 -39.97 -12.82
N CYS A 739 -2.36 -38.65 -12.62
CA CYS A 739 -3.29 -38.09 -11.63
C CYS A 739 -4.76 -38.43 -11.96
N LEU A 740 -5.12 -38.37 -13.25
CA LEU A 740 -6.46 -38.72 -13.75
C LEU A 740 -6.79 -40.18 -13.42
N LYS A 741 -5.88 -41.11 -13.74
CA LYS A 741 -6.04 -42.54 -13.43
C LYS A 741 -6.07 -42.82 -11.94
N ALA A 742 -5.26 -42.12 -11.13
CA ALA A 742 -5.30 -42.26 -9.68
C ALA A 742 -6.63 -41.75 -9.07
N THR A 743 -7.27 -40.76 -9.70
CA THR A 743 -8.52 -40.16 -9.23
C THR A 743 -9.73 -41.01 -9.60
N PHE A 744 -9.87 -41.36 -10.87
CA PHE A 744 -11.02 -42.14 -11.35
C PHE A 744 -10.87 -43.66 -11.15
N LYS A 745 -9.63 -44.16 -11.01
CA LYS A 745 -9.30 -45.56 -10.73
C LYS A 745 -10.04 -46.53 -11.67
N ASP A 746 -10.65 -47.56 -11.11
CA ASP A 746 -11.32 -48.65 -11.82
C ASP A 746 -12.64 -48.21 -12.49
N LYS A 747 -13.09 -46.97 -12.28
CA LYS A 747 -14.27 -46.40 -12.94
C LYS A 747 -14.02 -46.07 -14.42
N LEU A 748 -12.76 -45.93 -14.82
CA LEU A 748 -12.39 -45.65 -16.22
C LEU A 748 -12.76 -46.85 -17.11
N GLY A 749 -13.54 -46.62 -18.17
CA GLY A 749 -14.00 -47.65 -19.10
C GLY A 749 -15.22 -48.43 -18.61
N SER A 750 -15.45 -48.51 -17.29
CA SER A 750 -16.60 -49.19 -16.68
C SER A 750 -17.81 -48.25 -16.56
N ASP A 751 -17.77 -47.32 -15.61
CA ASP A 751 -18.81 -46.30 -15.37
C ASP A 751 -18.56 -45.08 -16.26
N ILE A 752 -17.30 -44.66 -16.38
CA ILE A 752 -16.88 -43.50 -17.16
C ILE A 752 -16.61 -43.96 -18.59
N LYS A 753 -17.38 -43.42 -19.56
CA LYS A 753 -17.25 -43.73 -20.99
C LYS A 753 -16.54 -42.66 -21.81
N CYS A 754 -16.46 -41.44 -21.28
CA CYS A 754 -15.82 -40.30 -21.91
C CYS A 754 -15.27 -39.37 -20.82
N VAL A 755 -14.09 -38.80 -21.03
CA VAL A 755 -13.52 -37.74 -20.19
C VAL A 755 -13.21 -36.52 -21.04
N HIS A 756 -13.75 -35.38 -20.64
CA HIS A 756 -13.55 -34.09 -21.30
C HIS A 756 -12.36 -33.37 -20.65
N ILE A 757 -11.32 -33.13 -21.42
CA ILE A 757 -10.11 -32.43 -20.97
C ILE A 757 -10.20 -30.98 -21.42
N PHE A 758 -10.27 -30.05 -20.47
CA PHE A 758 -10.28 -28.61 -20.76
C PHE A 758 -8.92 -28.00 -20.44
N LEU A 759 -8.34 -27.33 -21.43
CA LEU A 759 -7.11 -26.58 -21.24
C LEU A 759 -7.43 -25.21 -20.64
N ALA A 760 -6.75 -24.81 -19.57
CA ALA A 760 -6.96 -23.52 -18.90
C ALA A 760 -5.65 -22.74 -18.77
N GLY A 761 -5.73 -21.45 -18.46
CA GLY A 761 -4.56 -20.59 -18.31
C GLY A 761 -3.89 -20.17 -19.62
N ASN A 762 -2.97 -19.20 -19.53
CA ASN A 762 -2.34 -18.61 -20.72
C ASN A 762 -1.33 -19.53 -21.41
N GLY A 763 -0.65 -20.40 -20.67
CA GLY A 763 0.27 -21.39 -21.23
C GLY A 763 -0.42 -22.35 -22.20
N SER A 764 -1.74 -22.54 -22.04
CA SER A 764 -2.57 -23.40 -22.89
C SER A 764 -2.76 -22.89 -24.31
N ARG A 765 -2.30 -21.66 -24.60
CA ARG A 765 -2.25 -21.16 -25.98
C ARG A 765 -1.11 -21.79 -26.81
N SER A 766 -0.22 -22.53 -26.16
CA SER A 766 0.93 -23.15 -26.82
C SER A 766 0.49 -24.29 -27.75
N GLN A 767 0.85 -24.21 -29.03
CA GLN A 767 0.61 -25.29 -29.99
C GLN A 767 1.34 -26.59 -29.58
N ILE A 768 2.51 -26.47 -28.96
CA ILE A 768 3.29 -27.62 -28.45
C ILE A 768 2.44 -28.44 -27.48
N LEU A 769 1.70 -27.76 -26.59
CA LEU A 769 0.84 -28.42 -25.62
C LEU A 769 -0.31 -29.17 -26.29
N ALA A 770 -1.00 -28.52 -27.24
CA ALA A 770 -2.11 -29.12 -27.95
C ALA A 770 -1.69 -30.40 -28.71
N ASP A 771 -0.60 -30.31 -29.47
CA ASP A 771 -0.07 -31.43 -30.27
C ASP A 771 0.34 -32.62 -29.37
N LEU A 772 0.96 -32.33 -28.22
CA LEU A 772 1.35 -33.35 -27.25
C LEU A 772 0.13 -33.99 -26.58
N PHE A 773 -0.91 -33.22 -26.24
CA PHE A 773 -2.14 -33.78 -25.68
C PHE A 773 -2.85 -34.70 -26.66
N GLU A 774 -2.96 -34.33 -27.94
CA GLU A 774 -3.53 -35.20 -28.98
C GLU A 774 -2.79 -36.54 -29.07
N THR A 775 -1.46 -36.49 -29.02
CA THR A 775 -0.61 -37.69 -29.03
C THR A 775 -0.80 -38.55 -27.78
N TYR A 776 -0.83 -37.92 -26.60
CA TYR A 776 -0.96 -38.62 -25.32
C TYR A 776 -2.35 -39.20 -25.11
N MET A 777 -3.43 -38.53 -25.51
CA MET A 777 -4.79 -39.05 -25.41
C MET A 777 -4.93 -40.39 -26.15
N VAL A 778 -4.41 -40.48 -27.38
CA VAL A 778 -4.45 -41.71 -28.18
C VAL A 778 -3.60 -42.81 -27.54
N THR A 779 -2.38 -42.47 -27.13
CA THR A 779 -1.44 -43.43 -26.53
C THR A 779 -1.98 -43.98 -25.21
N TYR A 780 -2.53 -43.10 -24.36
CA TYR A 780 -3.07 -43.45 -23.06
C TYR A 780 -4.37 -44.25 -23.17
N ALA A 781 -5.26 -43.90 -24.09
CA ALA A 781 -6.47 -44.69 -24.35
C ALA A 781 -6.12 -46.12 -24.80
N ALA A 782 -5.11 -46.29 -25.65
CA ALA A 782 -4.62 -47.61 -26.07
C ALA A 782 -4.02 -48.41 -24.91
N ASP A 783 -3.24 -47.77 -24.03
CA ASP A 783 -2.69 -48.40 -22.82
C ASP A 783 -3.80 -48.85 -21.85
N LEU A 784 -4.77 -47.97 -21.58
CA LEU A 784 -5.92 -48.30 -20.74
C LEU A 784 -6.74 -49.45 -21.33
N GLN A 785 -6.92 -49.51 -22.66
CA GLN A 785 -7.63 -50.61 -23.31
C GLN A 785 -6.94 -51.97 -23.12
N HIS A 786 -5.60 -51.98 -23.09
CA HIS A 786 -4.81 -53.19 -22.84
C HIS A 786 -4.93 -53.67 -21.38
N HIS A 787 -5.15 -52.75 -20.43
CA HIS A 787 -5.23 -53.06 -19.00
C HIS A 787 -6.66 -53.23 -18.46
N ILE A 788 -7.65 -52.59 -19.09
CA ILE A 788 -9.06 -52.54 -18.69
C ILE A 788 -9.90 -53.01 -19.88
N SER A 789 -10.16 -54.32 -19.94
CA SER A 789 -10.89 -54.93 -21.05
C SER A 789 -12.41 -54.77 -20.88
N ASN A 790 -12.93 -53.58 -21.20
CA ASN A 790 -14.25 -53.30 -21.81
C ASN A 790 -14.55 -51.78 -21.75
N GLY A 791 -14.94 -51.16 -22.87
CA GLY A 791 -15.56 -49.82 -22.89
C GLY A 791 -14.68 -48.62 -23.27
N ILE A 792 -13.39 -48.81 -23.55
CA ILE A 792 -12.47 -47.73 -23.96
C ILE A 792 -12.34 -47.73 -25.49
N SER A 793 -12.63 -46.58 -26.10
CA SER A 793 -12.53 -46.35 -27.55
C SER A 793 -11.49 -45.26 -27.84
N ASN A 794 -11.15 -45.04 -29.13
CA ASN A 794 -10.25 -43.96 -29.51
C ASN A 794 -10.79 -42.56 -29.17
N ASP A 795 -12.12 -42.42 -29.02
CA ASP A 795 -12.79 -41.15 -28.70
C ASP A 795 -13.09 -41.01 -27.19
N PHE A 796 -12.41 -41.81 -26.35
CA PHE A 796 -12.60 -41.80 -24.89
C PHE A 796 -12.19 -40.48 -24.23
N PHE A 797 -11.21 -39.78 -24.79
CA PHE A 797 -10.80 -38.45 -24.35
C PHE A 797 -11.19 -37.41 -25.39
N ARG A 798 -11.77 -36.30 -24.95
CA ARG A 798 -12.09 -35.14 -25.81
C ARG A 798 -11.36 -33.92 -25.30
N LEU A 799 -10.49 -33.34 -26.12
CA LEU A 799 -9.75 -32.13 -25.78
C LEU A 799 -10.55 -30.89 -26.19
N HIS A 800 -10.71 -29.97 -25.24
CA HIS A 800 -11.29 -28.66 -25.44
C HIS A 800 -10.20 -27.61 -25.26
N PRO A 801 -10.01 -26.69 -26.23
CA PRO A 801 -9.00 -25.64 -26.12
C PRO A 801 -9.31 -24.67 -24.98
N ALA A 802 -8.39 -23.76 -24.69
CA ALA A 802 -8.68 -22.72 -23.71
C ALA A 802 -9.75 -21.76 -24.21
N LEU A 803 -10.64 -21.33 -23.32
CA LEU A 803 -11.68 -20.35 -23.60
C LEU A 803 -11.12 -19.12 -24.34
N GLY A 804 -11.85 -18.66 -25.37
CA GLY A 804 -11.44 -17.55 -26.24
C GLY A 804 -10.46 -17.93 -27.35
N MET A 805 -10.03 -19.19 -27.48
CA MET A 805 -9.36 -19.69 -28.69
C MET A 805 -10.40 -20.17 -29.72
N GLN A 806 -10.22 -19.84 -30.99
CA GLN A 806 -11.10 -20.35 -32.05
C GLN A 806 -10.91 -21.86 -32.20
N GLU A 807 -12.01 -22.63 -32.15
CA GLU A 807 -12.00 -24.02 -32.60
C GLU A 807 -11.59 -24.05 -34.07
N ALA A 808 -10.54 -24.81 -34.39
CA ALA A 808 -10.20 -25.06 -35.78
C ALA A 808 -11.41 -25.73 -36.45
N LYS A 809 -12.09 -25.02 -37.36
CA LYS A 809 -13.13 -25.59 -38.21
C LYS A 809 -12.57 -26.85 -38.86
N LYS A 810 -12.96 -28.03 -38.35
CA LYS A 810 -12.76 -29.29 -39.06
C LYS A 810 -13.66 -29.24 -40.29
N GLU A 811 -13.14 -28.75 -41.41
CA GLU A 811 -13.73 -29.06 -42.71
C GLU A 811 -13.74 -30.59 -42.83
N GLU A 812 -14.95 -31.15 -43.00
CA GLU A 812 -15.17 -32.55 -43.34
C GLU A 812 -14.51 -32.89 -44.70
N THR A 813 -13.19 -33.04 -44.72
CA THR A 813 -12.51 -33.70 -45.83
C THR A 813 -12.22 -35.13 -45.41
N LYS A 814 -13.06 -36.03 -45.93
CA LYS A 814 -12.80 -37.48 -46.01
C LYS A 814 -11.44 -37.70 -46.70
N SER A 815 -10.37 -37.68 -45.92
CA SER A 815 -9.07 -38.21 -46.31
C SER A 815 -8.78 -39.40 -45.39
N GLN A 816 -8.51 -40.54 -46.00
CA GLN A 816 -8.31 -41.81 -45.33
C GLN A 816 -7.18 -41.72 -44.29
N PRO A 817 -7.30 -42.39 -43.13
CA PRO A 817 -6.22 -42.40 -42.14
C PRO A 817 -4.99 -43.05 -42.75
N ALA A 818 -3.85 -42.37 -42.67
CA ALA A 818 -2.55 -42.97 -42.93
C ALA A 818 -2.41 -44.23 -42.05
N SER A 819 -1.94 -45.32 -42.65
CA SER A 819 -1.92 -46.66 -42.08
C SER A 819 -1.32 -46.73 -40.66
N ILE A 820 -2.14 -47.19 -39.71
CA ILE A 820 -1.89 -47.42 -38.28
C ILE A 820 -0.62 -48.29 -38.01
N SER A 821 -0.12 -49.01 -38.99
CA SER A 821 1.06 -49.89 -38.86
C SER A 821 2.39 -49.15 -38.72
N SER A 822 2.54 -47.93 -39.22
CA SER A 822 3.83 -47.19 -39.14
C SER A 822 4.04 -46.47 -37.81
N LEU A 823 2.96 -46.03 -37.15
CA LEU A 823 3.01 -45.36 -35.84
C LEU A 823 3.18 -46.36 -34.68
N ALA A 824 2.56 -47.54 -34.77
CA ALA A 824 2.71 -48.59 -33.76
C ALA A 824 4.14 -49.18 -33.69
N GLN A 825 4.88 -49.21 -34.82
CA GLN A 825 6.29 -49.63 -34.85
C GLN A 825 7.25 -48.57 -34.28
N GLN A 826 6.90 -47.29 -34.33
CA GLN A 826 7.64 -46.22 -33.64
C GLN A 826 7.37 -46.22 -32.13
N ALA A 827 6.14 -46.48 -31.68
CA ALA A 827 5.78 -46.58 -30.26
C ALA A 827 6.53 -47.71 -29.53
N GLY A 828 6.74 -48.85 -30.20
CA GLY A 828 7.55 -49.97 -29.67
C GLY A 828 9.06 -49.69 -29.56
N SER A 829 9.57 -48.65 -30.23
CA SER A 829 10.95 -48.16 -30.08
C SER A 829 11.08 -47.03 -29.04
N ILE A 830 10.01 -46.29 -28.77
CA ILE A 830 10.00 -45.19 -27.78
C ILE A 830 10.01 -45.73 -26.35
N SER A 831 9.35 -46.86 -26.06
CA SER A 831 9.47 -47.55 -24.77
C SER A 831 10.89 -48.10 -24.50
N LYS A 832 11.70 -48.30 -25.54
CA LYS A 832 13.13 -48.65 -25.45
C LYS A 832 14.04 -47.43 -25.39
N LEU A 833 13.68 -46.30 -26.01
CA LEU A 833 14.41 -45.03 -25.88
C LEU A 833 14.30 -44.43 -24.47
N ALA A 834 13.18 -44.67 -23.77
CA ALA A 834 13.02 -44.34 -22.35
C ALA A 834 13.99 -45.09 -21.41
N GLN A 835 14.66 -46.15 -21.88
CA GLN A 835 15.61 -46.93 -21.09
C GLN A 835 17.09 -46.55 -21.32
N SER A 836 17.41 -45.60 -22.20
CA SER A 836 18.82 -45.34 -22.54
C SER A 836 19.15 -43.89 -22.90
N VAL A 837 19.14 -42.94 -21.95
CA VAL A 837 19.99 -41.73 -22.02
C VAL A 837 20.26 -41.21 -20.60
N SER A 838 21.51 -41.27 -20.15
CA SER A 838 21.96 -40.70 -18.85
C SER A 838 22.69 -39.36 -18.97
N ASP A 839 23.01 -38.88 -20.18
CA ASP A 839 23.83 -37.67 -20.35
C ASP A 839 23.43 -36.88 -21.62
N ILE A 840 23.24 -35.56 -21.48
CA ILE A 840 22.99 -34.61 -22.59
C ILE A 840 24.34 -34.20 -23.23
N GLY A 841 25.15 -35.19 -23.61
CA GLY A 841 26.48 -34.98 -24.21
C GLY A 841 26.56 -35.28 -25.72
N ASP A 842 25.76 -36.22 -26.23
CA ASP A 842 26.04 -36.85 -27.55
C ASP A 842 24.90 -36.71 -28.57
N LEU A 843 24.22 -35.55 -28.60
CA LEU A 843 23.10 -35.29 -29.54
C LEU A 843 23.46 -34.35 -30.71
N ALA A 844 24.72 -34.40 -31.16
CA ALA A 844 25.23 -33.66 -32.31
C ALA A 844 25.80 -34.59 -33.38
N GLN A 845 24.98 -35.48 -33.95
CA GLN A 845 25.17 -36.07 -35.29
C GLN A 845 24.04 -37.05 -35.61
N SER A 846 22.89 -36.56 -36.07
CA SER A 846 22.06 -37.28 -37.04
C SER A 846 20.87 -36.43 -37.49
N VAL A 847 20.59 -36.54 -38.79
CA VAL A 847 19.41 -36.06 -39.52
C VAL A 847 19.47 -34.60 -40.01
N SER A 848 20.14 -34.46 -41.15
CA SER A 848 19.75 -33.55 -42.22
C SER A 848 18.51 -34.09 -42.93
N GLY A 849 17.51 -33.23 -43.13
CA GLY A 849 16.41 -33.45 -44.07
C GLY A 849 15.07 -33.70 -43.39
N ILE A 850 14.27 -32.64 -43.28
CA ILE A 850 12.88 -32.53 -43.76
C ILE A 850 12.49 -31.07 -43.53
N SER A 851 12.44 -30.31 -44.63
CA SER A 851 11.90 -28.96 -44.68
C SER A 851 10.69 -28.96 -45.60
N GLY A 852 9.58 -28.41 -45.12
CA GLY A 852 8.48 -27.97 -45.97
C GLY A 852 7.11 -28.37 -45.45
N MET A 853 6.44 -27.43 -44.76
CA MET A 853 4.99 -27.25 -44.88
C MET A 853 4.64 -25.76 -44.79
N THR A 854 3.63 -25.41 -45.57
CA THR A 854 3.25 -24.11 -46.12
C THR A 854 2.51 -23.19 -45.17
N GLN A 855 2.74 -21.88 -45.34
CA GLN A 855 2.11 -20.77 -44.63
C GLN A 855 0.63 -20.61 -45.01
N ASN A 856 -0.27 -20.59 -44.02
CA ASN A 856 -1.57 -19.93 -44.16
C ASN A 856 -1.51 -18.55 -43.50
N LYS A 857 -1.80 -17.51 -44.29
CA LYS A 857 -1.91 -16.12 -43.85
C LYS A 857 -3.23 -15.92 -43.09
N PRO A 858 -3.24 -15.29 -41.90
CA PRO A 858 -4.47 -14.76 -41.33
C PRO A 858 -4.85 -13.45 -42.04
N GLN A 859 -6.10 -13.36 -42.51
CA GLN A 859 -6.72 -12.11 -42.92
C GLN A 859 -7.06 -11.24 -41.69
N PRO A 860 -7.10 -9.90 -41.81
CA PRO A 860 -7.51 -9.01 -40.73
C PRO A 860 -9.05 -9.07 -40.53
N ALA A 861 -9.48 -9.05 -39.27
CA ALA A 861 -10.89 -8.99 -38.88
C ALA A 861 -11.38 -7.54 -38.85
N ASP A 862 -12.50 -7.27 -39.53
CA ASP A 862 -13.24 -6.00 -39.52
C ASP A 862 -14.66 -6.31 -39.00
N THR A 863 -15.01 -5.88 -37.76
CA THR A 863 -16.36 -5.45 -37.29
C THR A 863 -16.35 -5.16 -35.77
N GLU A 864 -16.99 -4.08 -35.33
CA GLU A 864 -17.08 -3.65 -33.92
C GLU A 864 -17.81 -4.67 -33.01
N GLU A 865 -18.70 -5.51 -33.56
CA GLU A 865 -19.40 -6.57 -32.80
C GLU A 865 -18.46 -7.71 -32.37
N GLU A 866 -17.48 -8.09 -33.20
CA GLU A 866 -16.49 -9.13 -32.84
C GLU A 866 -15.54 -8.63 -31.75
N GLU A 867 -15.18 -7.33 -31.75
CA GLU A 867 -14.35 -6.73 -30.70
C GLU A 867 -15.09 -6.66 -29.35
N ILE A 868 -16.37 -6.27 -29.33
CA ILE A 868 -17.18 -6.26 -28.11
C ILE A 868 -17.34 -7.68 -27.57
N SER A 869 -17.65 -8.66 -28.45
CA SER A 869 -17.76 -10.07 -28.04
C SER A 869 -16.43 -10.64 -27.52
N ALA A 870 -15.28 -10.21 -28.04
CA ALA A 870 -13.97 -10.67 -27.56
C ALA A 870 -13.63 -10.12 -26.16
N ILE A 871 -14.25 -9.00 -25.77
CA ILE A 871 -14.07 -8.38 -24.45
C ILE A 871 -15.08 -8.96 -23.44
N THR A 872 -16.34 -9.15 -23.83
CA THR A 872 -17.40 -9.56 -22.91
C THR A 872 -17.46 -11.05 -22.65
N LYS A 873 -16.95 -11.89 -23.56
CA LYS A 873 -16.95 -13.36 -23.35
C LYS A 873 -15.79 -13.81 -22.47
N PRO A 874 -15.99 -14.87 -21.67
CA PRO A 874 -14.91 -15.50 -20.93
C PRO A 874 -13.78 -15.98 -21.85
N ASN A 875 -12.54 -15.82 -21.39
CA ASN A 875 -11.36 -16.38 -22.03
C ASN A 875 -10.46 -17.06 -21.00
N GLY A 876 -9.35 -17.66 -21.45
CA GLY A 876 -8.39 -18.36 -20.58
C GLY A 876 -7.84 -17.55 -19.39
N LYS A 877 -7.97 -16.21 -19.40
CA LYS A 877 -7.59 -15.32 -18.28
C LYS A 877 -8.78 -14.89 -17.43
N THR A 878 -9.94 -14.62 -18.03
CA THR A 878 -11.12 -14.10 -17.33
C THR A 878 -12.04 -15.19 -16.80
N GLY A 879 -11.95 -16.42 -17.33
CA GLY A 879 -12.87 -17.52 -17.01
C GLY A 879 -12.92 -17.88 -15.52
N VAL A 880 -11.83 -17.71 -14.77
CA VAL A 880 -11.81 -17.91 -13.32
C VAL A 880 -12.69 -16.88 -12.61
N ALA A 881 -12.58 -15.58 -12.96
CA ALA A 881 -13.38 -14.53 -12.34
C ALA A 881 -14.88 -14.67 -12.67
N PHE A 882 -15.22 -15.15 -13.87
CA PHE A 882 -16.60 -15.46 -14.26
C PHE A 882 -17.14 -16.68 -13.50
N GLY A 883 -16.42 -17.78 -13.53
CA GLY A 883 -16.83 -19.00 -12.84
C GLY A 883 -16.89 -18.87 -11.31
N LEU A 884 -16.15 -17.93 -10.72
CA LEU A 884 -16.31 -17.54 -9.32
C LEU A 884 -17.70 -16.97 -9.03
N LEU A 885 -18.23 -16.14 -9.93
CA LEU A 885 -19.55 -15.54 -9.79
C LEU A 885 -20.64 -16.58 -10.06
N GLU A 886 -20.49 -17.46 -11.06
CA GLU A 886 -21.44 -18.54 -11.31
C GLU A 886 -21.46 -19.59 -10.19
N GLY A 887 -20.28 -19.97 -9.71
CA GLY A 887 -20.07 -20.89 -8.59
C GLY A 887 -20.28 -20.27 -7.20
N ARG A 888 -20.83 -19.06 -7.10
CA ARG A 888 -20.96 -18.34 -5.83
C ARG A 888 -21.91 -19.04 -4.85
N PRO A 889 -21.69 -18.92 -3.54
CA PRO A 889 -22.69 -19.30 -2.54
C PRO A 889 -24.03 -18.57 -2.79
N GLY A 890 -25.08 -19.33 -3.07
CA GLY A 890 -26.40 -18.79 -3.43
C GLY A 890 -26.71 -18.80 -4.93
N GLY A 891 -25.72 -19.10 -5.79
CA GLY A 891 -25.94 -19.35 -7.22
C GLY A 891 -26.64 -20.68 -7.51
N ARG A 892 -26.82 -20.97 -8.80
CA ARG A 892 -27.53 -22.13 -9.32
C ARG A 892 -26.65 -23.39 -9.47
N ILE A 893 -25.36 -23.29 -9.18
CA ILE A 893 -24.42 -24.41 -9.27
C ILE A 893 -24.02 -24.85 -7.85
N LYS A 894 -24.21 -26.12 -7.55
CA LYS A 894 -23.75 -26.71 -6.28
C LYS A 894 -22.34 -27.26 -6.47
N ILE A 895 -21.39 -26.75 -5.71
CA ILE A 895 -20.01 -27.25 -5.71
C ILE A 895 -19.81 -28.20 -4.53
N ILE A 896 -19.33 -29.40 -4.81
CA ILE A 896 -18.96 -30.41 -3.82
C ILE A 896 -17.47 -30.63 -3.98
N LEU A 897 -16.70 -30.10 -3.03
CA LEU A 897 -15.25 -30.31 -2.97
C LEU A 897 -14.94 -31.70 -2.41
N PRO A 898 -13.76 -32.27 -2.70
CA PRO A 898 -13.38 -33.55 -2.14
C PRO A 898 -13.32 -33.41 -0.61
N LEU A 899 -14.26 -34.03 0.10
CA LEU A 899 -14.08 -34.26 1.53
C LEU A 899 -12.83 -35.13 1.67
N SER A 900 -11.91 -34.74 2.54
CA SER A 900 -10.83 -35.60 3.02
C SER A 900 -11.44 -36.79 3.77
N GLN A 901 -12.04 -37.72 3.01
CA GLN A 901 -12.42 -39.02 3.52
C GLN A 901 -11.13 -39.66 4.04
N ASP A 902 -11.11 -39.90 5.36
CA ASP A 902 -10.07 -40.58 6.14
C ASP A 902 -8.94 -39.75 6.78
N VAL A 903 -9.12 -38.44 6.99
CA VAL A 903 -8.20 -37.69 7.86
C VAL A 903 -8.94 -37.19 9.10
N ALA A 904 -8.54 -37.65 10.28
CA ALA A 904 -9.02 -37.12 11.55
C ALA A 904 -8.89 -35.59 11.56
N LYS A 905 -9.85 -34.88 12.18
CA LYS A 905 -10.03 -33.41 12.21
C LYS A 905 -8.81 -32.56 12.66
N ASP A 906 -7.66 -33.17 12.92
CA ASP A 906 -6.44 -32.55 13.45
C ASP A 906 -5.22 -32.61 12.50
N SER A 907 -5.36 -32.97 11.21
CA SER A 907 -4.25 -32.89 10.24
C SER A 907 -4.61 -32.18 8.93
N SER A 908 -3.63 -31.46 8.37
CA SER A 908 -3.74 -30.52 7.26
C SER A 908 -4.58 -31.00 6.08
N ASP A 909 -5.51 -30.15 5.59
CA ASP A 909 -6.34 -30.37 4.38
C ASP A 909 -5.54 -30.45 3.06
N ILE A 910 -4.22 -30.28 3.11
CA ILE A 910 -3.33 -30.33 1.95
C ILE A 910 -2.66 -31.69 1.88
N ARG A 911 -2.55 -32.27 0.68
CA ARG A 911 -1.79 -33.49 0.41
C ARG A 911 -0.29 -33.32 0.67
N PHE A 912 0.37 -34.42 1.03
CA PHE A 912 1.82 -34.45 1.13
C PHE A 912 2.45 -34.15 -0.24
N ARG A 913 3.53 -33.37 -0.31
CA ARG A 913 4.04 -32.82 -1.60
C ARG A 913 5.04 -33.71 -2.33
N PHE A 914 5.56 -34.74 -1.66
CA PHE A 914 6.72 -35.48 -2.15
C PHE A 914 6.42 -36.96 -2.37
N TYR A 915 7.10 -37.51 -3.36
CA TYR A 915 7.31 -38.94 -3.49
C TYR A 915 8.52 -39.32 -2.63
N ILE A 916 8.35 -40.27 -1.72
CA ILE A 916 9.41 -40.81 -0.85
C ILE A 916 9.83 -42.17 -1.36
N GLY A 917 11.12 -42.42 -1.39
CA GLY A 917 11.66 -43.65 -1.94
C GLY A 917 13.11 -43.90 -1.55
N TYR A 918 13.72 -44.80 -2.29
CA TYR A 918 15.10 -45.24 -2.08
C TYR A 918 15.84 -45.42 -3.40
N LYS A 919 17.18 -45.41 -3.31
CA LYS A 919 18.06 -45.68 -4.44
C LYS A 919 18.16 -47.18 -4.72
N LYS A 920 17.89 -47.58 -5.96
CA LYS A 920 18.17 -48.94 -6.47
C LYS A 920 18.82 -48.85 -7.84
N LYS A 921 20.07 -49.32 -7.99
CA LYS A 921 20.80 -49.34 -9.28
C LYS A 921 20.74 -48.00 -10.07
N ASN A 922 20.94 -46.88 -9.36
CA ASN A 922 20.87 -45.51 -9.90
C ASN A 922 19.49 -45.02 -10.37
N THR A 923 18.41 -45.75 -10.08
CA THR A 923 17.05 -45.24 -10.25
C THR A 923 16.38 -45.04 -8.89
N PHE A 924 15.44 -44.11 -8.85
CA PHE A 924 14.54 -43.88 -7.73
C PHE A 924 13.46 -44.95 -7.72
N GLN A 925 13.21 -45.53 -6.55
CA GLN A 925 12.12 -46.48 -6.34
C GLN A 925 11.18 -45.91 -5.29
N MET A 926 9.95 -45.62 -5.72
CA MET A 926 8.91 -45.04 -4.86
C MET A 926 8.47 -46.05 -3.79
N ILE A 927 8.35 -45.56 -2.56
CA ILE A 927 7.70 -46.23 -1.43
C ILE A 927 6.30 -45.62 -1.21
N SER A 928 6.21 -44.29 -1.20
CA SER A 928 4.95 -43.56 -1.08
C SER A 928 4.96 -42.31 -1.96
N GLY A 929 3.77 -41.80 -2.27
CA GLY A 929 3.56 -40.59 -3.06
C GLY A 929 2.75 -39.52 -2.31
N PRO A 930 2.30 -38.47 -3.01
CA PRO A 930 1.48 -37.40 -2.46
C PRO A 930 0.17 -37.82 -1.76
N SER A 931 -0.32 -39.04 -2.02
CA SER A 931 -1.46 -39.66 -1.33
C SER A 931 -1.15 -40.24 0.05
N LEU A 932 0.09 -40.08 0.54
CA LEU A 932 0.50 -40.54 1.87
C LEU A 932 -0.36 -39.91 2.97
N ALA A 933 -1.00 -40.76 3.78
CA ALA A 933 -1.83 -40.31 4.90
C ALA A 933 -0.98 -39.66 6.00
N TYR A 934 -1.46 -38.52 6.52
CA TYR A 934 -0.83 -37.84 7.64
C TYR A 934 -0.85 -38.67 8.92
N ASN A 935 0.19 -38.50 9.72
CA ASN A 935 0.37 -39.10 11.03
C ASN A 935 0.37 -40.65 11.07
N LYS A 936 0.42 -41.31 9.90
CA LYS A 936 0.47 -42.77 9.77
C LYS A 936 1.88 -43.27 9.49
N TRP A 937 2.39 -44.15 10.36
CA TRP A 937 3.71 -44.76 10.21
C TRP A 937 3.78 -45.70 9.00
N THR A 938 4.78 -45.49 8.16
CA THR A 938 5.07 -46.24 6.93
C THR A 938 6.49 -46.78 6.99
N TYR A 939 6.67 -48.05 6.64
CA TYR A 939 7.97 -48.71 6.67
C TYR A 939 8.93 -48.09 5.63
N LEU A 940 10.19 -47.87 6.01
CA LEU A 940 11.25 -47.40 5.12
C LEU A 940 12.26 -48.51 4.82
N CYS A 941 13.01 -48.95 5.84
CA CYS A 941 14.07 -49.96 5.75
C CYS A 941 14.38 -50.54 7.14
N ASP A 942 15.31 -51.50 7.22
CA ASP A 942 15.80 -52.01 8.50
C ASP A 942 16.66 -50.98 9.25
N ALA A 943 16.75 -51.12 10.57
CA ALA A 943 17.51 -50.23 11.45
C ALA A 943 18.90 -50.78 11.83
N SER A 944 19.49 -51.66 11.00
CA SER A 944 20.78 -52.31 11.30
C SER A 944 22.00 -51.39 11.14
N THR A 945 21.84 -50.24 10.49
CA THR A 945 22.88 -49.22 10.32
C THR A 945 22.45 -47.88 10.90
N GLU A 946 23.40 -47.15 11.49
CA GLU A 946 23.13 -45.82 12.05
C GLU A 946 22.80 -44.79 10.97
N ASP A 947 23.57 -44.78 9.88
CA ASP A 947 23.41 -43.82 8.79
C ASP A 947 22.54 -44.41 7.67
N PHE A 948 21.57 -43.64 7.22
CA PHE A 948 20.70 -44.00 6.09
C PHE A 948 20.31 -42.74 5.30
N ALA A 949 19.68 -42.94 4.15
CA ALA A 949 19.25 -41.83 3.31
C ALA A 949 17.80 -41.99 2.88
N ILE A 950 17.03 -40.92 3.04
CA ILE A 950 15.68 -40.81 2.49
C ILE A 950 15.81 -40.06 1.16
N TYR A 951 15.39 -40.70 0.08
CA TYR A 951 15.32 -40.06 -1.22
C TYR A 951 13.90 -39.54 -1.42
N TYR A 952 13.79 -38.33 -1.95
CA TYR A 952 12.50 -37.71 -2.16
C TYR A 952 12.50 -36.79 -3.37
N THR A 953 11.34 -36.60 -3.97
CA THR A 953 11.19 -35.70 -5.11
C THR A 953 9.74 -35.23 -5.24
N PRO A 954 9.47 -33.97 -5.64
CA PRO A 954 8.12 -33.55 -6.02
C PRO A 954 7.71 -34.06 -7.41
N ARG A 955 8.65 -34.64 -8.15
CA ARG A 955 8.47 -35.10 -9.53
C ARG A 955 7.62 -36.35 -9.59
N SER A 956 6.50 -36.27 -10.31
CA SER A 956 5.56 -37.37 -10.50
C SER A 956 6.17 -38.55 -11.28
N GLU A 957 7.21 -38.32 -12.08
CA GLU A 957 8.00 -39.37 -12.74
C GLU A 957 8.57 -40.38 -11.75
N ALA A 958 8.65 -40.03 -10.46
CA ALA A 958 8.96 -40.97 -9.39
C ALA A 958 8.08 -42.23 -9.39
N ALA A 959 6.81 -42.09 -9.80
CA ALA A 959 5.85 -43.20 -9.82
C ALA A 959 6.19 -44.28 -10.87
N SER A 960 6.92 -43.93 -11.93
CA SER A 960 7.29 -44.89 -12.99
C SER A 960 8.42 -45.84 -12.57
N GLY A 961 9.16 -45.52 -11.50
CA GLY A 961 10.36 -46.26 -11.08
C GLY A 961 11.55 -46.15 -12.04
N THR A 962 11.47 -45.30 -13.07
CA THR A 962 12.55 -45.05 -14.04
C THR A 962 13.30 -43.75 -13.81
N LEU A 963 12.83 -42.90 -12.89
CA LEU A 963 13.47 -41.63 -12.56
C LEU A 963 14.91 -41.84 -12.09
N SER A 964 15.85 -41.11 -12.70
CA SER A 964 17.26 -41.15 -12.33
C SER A 964 17.46 -40.69 -10.90
N ILE A 965 18.32 -41.38 -10.14
CA ILE A 965 18.64 -40.97 -8.76
C ILE A 965 19.39 -39.63 -8.69
N PHE A 966 19.93 -39.16 -9.82
CA PHE A 966 20.64 -37.89 -9.88
C PHE A 966 19.69 -36.69 -10.01
N ASP A 967 18.42 -36.95 -10.35
CA ASP A 967 17.35 -35.95 -10.50
C ASP A 967 16.40 -35.92 -9.29
N VAL A 968 16.81 -36.52 -8.16
CA VAL A 968 16.02 -36.55 -6.91
C VAL A 968 16.82 -36.00 -5.74
N TYR A 969 16.10 -35.44 -4.77
CA TYR A 969 16.69 -34.95 -3.54
C TYR A 969 17.01 -36.11 -2.58
N LYS A 970 18.01 -35.88 -1.74
CA LYS A 970 18.44 -36.84 -0.72
C LYS A 970 18.58 -36.14 0.61
N LYS A 971 17.95 -36.68 1.65
CA LYS A 971 18.24 -36.33 3.05
C LYS A 971 19.09 -37.44 3.65
N ASN A 972 20.26 -37.09 4.18
CA ASN A 972 21.01 -38.02 5.02
C ASN A 972 20.41 -37.97 6.43
N CYS A 973 20.16 -39.13 7.00
CA CYS A 973 19.52 -39.32 8.29
C CYS A 973 20.40 -40.25 9.14
N ARG A 974 20.32 -40.08 10.46
CA ARG A 974 21.11 -40.87 11.41
C ARG A 974 20.28 -41.30 12.61
N LEU A 975 20.50 -42.53 13.06
CA LEU A 975 20.00 -43.10 14.31
C LEU A 975 21.03 -42.90 15.43
N ASN A 976 20.58 -42.83 16.68
CA ASN A 976 21.48 -42.75 17.84
C ASN A 976 22.37 -44.00 18.00
N LYS A 977 21.89 -45.16 17.53
CA LYS A 977 22.60 -46.44 17.49
C LYS A 977 21.94 -47.37 16.46
N ALA A 978 22.66 -48.42 16.05
CA ALA A 978 22.06 -49.52 15.29
C ALA A 978 21.19 -50.41 16.19
N TYR A 979 20.11 -50.96 15.63
CA TYR A 979 19.17 -51.85 16.33
C TYR A 979 19.03 -53.18 15.57
N GLU A 980 19.32 -54.28 16.25
CA GLU A 980 18.99 -55.62 15.77
C GLU A 980 17.48 -55.88 15.96
N ASN A 981 16.82 -56.48 14.96
CA ASN A 981 15.38 -56.78 14.96
C ASN A 981 14.44 -55.56 15.10
N ALA A 982 14.83 -54.42 14.53
CA ALA A 982 13.97 -53.24 14.42
C ALA A 982 14.03 -52.62 13.02
N SER A 983 13.05 -51.78 12.71
CA SER A 983 12.92 -51.13 11.42
C SER A 983 12.62 -49.64 11.55
N ILE A 984 13.05 -48.89 10.55
CA ILE A 984 12.85 -47.45 10.44
C ILE A 984 11.49 -47.21 9.80
N TYR A 985 10.67 -46.40 10.47
CA TYR A 985 9.38 -45.95 9.97
C TYR A 985 9.37 -44.44 9.83
N TYR A 986 8.61 -43.94 8.86
CA TYR A 986 8.36 -42.51 8.68
C TYR A 986 6.87 -42.20 8.56
N ARG A 987 6.47 -40.96 8.84
CA ARG A 987 5.12 -40.46 8.63
C ARG A 987 5.15 -39.01 8.16
N ALA A 988 4.19 -38.59 7.34
CA ALA A 988 4.01 -37.18 7.01
C ALA A 988 3.32 -36.46 8.18
N THR A 989 3.78 -35.27 8.52
CA THR A 989 3.15 -34.40 9.56
C THR A 989 2.77 -33.02 9.04
N ALA A 990 3.38 -32.57 7.95
CA ALA A 990 2.95 -31.39 7.17
C ALA A 990 3.25 -31.62 5.67
N PRO A 991 2.75 -30.79 4.72
CA PRO A 991 2.95 -30.98 3.28
C PRO A 991 4.40 -31.16 2.84
N ASP A 992 5.36 -30.57 3.56
CA ASP A 992 6.80 -30.62 3.30
C ASP A 992 7.60 -31.30 4.42
N THR A 993 6.93 -31.96 5.36
CA THR A 993 7.56 -32.43 6.60
C THR A 993 7.24 -33.90 6.86
N ILE A 994 8.28 -34.67 7.14
CA ILE A 994 8.18 -36.04 7.62
C ILE A 994 8.83 -36.18 8.99
N GLU A 995 8.38 -37.17 9.73
CA GLU A 995 9.00 -37.63 10.96
C GLU A 995 9.48 -39.07 10.75
N TYR A 996 10.63 -39.45 11.30
CA TYR A 996 11.09 -40.83 11.33
C TYR A 996 11.43 -41.29 12.74
N THR A 997 11.33 -42.60 12.97
CA THR A 997 11.66 -43.27 14.25
C THR A 997 11.95 -44.75 14.02
N VAL A 998 12.40 -45.44 15.07
CA VAL A 998 12.68 -46.87 15.08
C VAL A 998 11.60 -47.61 15.86
N ILE A 999 11.00 -48.63 15.24
CA ILE A 999 9.96 -49.48 15.84
C ILE A 999 10.46 -50.93 15.87
N SER A 1000 10.22 -51.63 16.98
CA SER A 1000 10.58 -53.05 17.13
C SER A 1000 9.73 -53.96 16.24
N ASN A 1001 10.35 -54.95 15.60
CA ASN A 1001 9.65 -55.90 14.72
C ASN A 1001 8.85 -56.95 15.49
N ASP A 1002 9.14 -57.17 16.78
CA ASP A 1002 8.51 -58.19 17.63
C ASP A 1002 7.16 -57.76 18.21
N ASN A 1003 6.86 -56.45 18.18
CA ASN A 1003 5.61 -55.88 18.65
C ASN A 1003 5.37 -54.55 17.92
N PHE A 1004 4.59 -54.59 16.82
CA PHE A 1004 4.14 -53.39 16.12
C PHE A 1004 3.07 -52.66 16.95
N ASP A 1005 3.50 -52.08 18.07
CA ASP A 1005 2.70 -51.21 18.91
C ASP A 1005 3.30 -49.81 18.81
N SER A 1006 2.57 -48.89 18.17
CA SER A 1006 2.98 -47.49 17.96
C SER A 1006 3.31 -46.74 19.27
N ALA A 1007 2.99 -47.32 20.43
CA ALA A 1007 3.34 -46.80 21.75
C ALA A 1007 4.75 -47.21 22.25
N LYS A 1008 5.47 -48.10 21.54
CA LYS A 1008 6.84 -48.56 21.91
C LYS A 1008 7.88 -48.14 20.88
N LEU A 1009 8.11 -46.83 20.80
CA LEU A 1009 9.21 -46.27 20.04
C LEU A 1009 10.55 -46.61 20.72
N LEU A 1010 11.50 -47.17 19.98
CA LEU A 1010 12.85 -47.47 20.48
C LEU A 1010 13.74 -46.21 20.52
N GLU A 1011 13.34 -45.16 19.81
CA GLU A 1011 14.05 -43.89 19.72
C GLU A 1011 13.06 -42.72 19.63
N ASN A 1012 13.50 -41.53 20.06
CA ASN A 1012 12.71 -40.31 19.90
C ASN A 1012 12.40 -40.06 18.42
N VAL A 1013 11.22 -39.51 18.16
CA VAL A 1013 10.83 -39.12 16.82
C VAL A 1013 11.71 -37.97 16.34
N VAL A 1014 12.30 -38.12 15.16
CA VAL A 1014 13.12 -37.10 14.53
C VAL A 1014 12.34 -36.46 13.39
N LYS A 1015 12.14 -35.15 13.48
CA LYS A 1015 11.46 -34.35 12.46
C LYS A 1015 12.45 -33.95 11.35
N ILE A 1016 12.09 -34.23 10.10
CA ILE A 1016 12.81 -33.82 8.90
C ILE A 1016 11.92 -32.92 8.07
N GLU A 1017 12.46 -31.76 7.71
CA GLU A 1017 11.91 -30.93 6.65
C GLU A 1017 12.52 -31.30 5.30
N LEU A 1018 11.65 -31.49 4.31
CA LEU A 1018 11.97 -31.73 2.92
C LEU A 1018 11.95 -30.38 2.19
N THR A 1019 13.03 -30.06 1.51
CA THR A 1019 13.22 -28.76 0.86
C THR A 1019 13.58 -28.96 -0.59
N TYR A 1020 13.21 -27.98 -1.42
CA TYR A 1020 13.61 -27.88 -2.82
C TYR A 1020 14.98 -27.23 -2.95
#